data_AF-A0A2R6GJJ8-F1
#
_entry.id   AF-A0A2R6GJJ8-F1
#
_cell.length_a   1.000
_cell.length_b   1.000
_cell.length_c   1.000
_cell.angle_alpha   90.00
_cell.angle_beta   90.00
_cell.angle_gamma   90.00
#
_symmetry.space_group_name_H-M   'P 1'
#
loop_
_entity.id
_entity.type
_entity.pdbx_description
1 polymer ?
#
loop_
_entity_poly.entity_id
_entity_poly.type
_entity_poly.pdbx_seq_one_letter_code
_entity_poly.pdbx_strand_id
1 'polypeptide(L)'
;MSDTFTERQRRELAGRARTLHERLAGPANVAGGEPAVAPEAVLAAWQEQFPDAERFRARLAHEGLTRERVRAAVEATHWPPDEPLPDWVSTVEALVAHVEATGDGEVAVTLSDERPFRELFEAVAAFARGRLPDVAVPAGALDPLVEGLADRLQSFCAGPLYVEFKSYVEYHDEELAFADPGAFAEPPREHYRGFVASMFEGGFRNLCLDRFGVDGTVTELIPLSTVGYARGRVPVRVSFEEGAVVYKPRSVEADAAFHETATRLQDHLSTPPLRTPTYLPREGYGWMETVDPEDPADGDDARRYYRRAGALTCLAYVLGVVDRRPDDVLTCRDRPAVVDAETLFHPSVDAGGDHGTNPIPSLVDRTTLRTGFLPYAVDPPGDPGYSRPAAIAAGENPRDRPGPSFEAVNTDVMSATGTTPEERGGTDGRPHPPDEYVDELVAGFERTHETLRQLHADGAFFGSIVDPELIEGVETRFAFRPAAEYASVLDATGTRAALRDGVRFTVELEDLATRFFDGTADPDRFWSLYAAERDALVRRDLPRFVIRPDRTTVFHEGRPLGVEIDSPGVDCARERLDRLDADDRRRQSALVSLSFDREPPPRELPRPVTVTDERLVDTATDLFEAILDATVGPAGDRQWASPHQTAPLAFVPTTCPLNYGKCGIALAGAALYDATGRDRYRRLVGDLVEEVVDYLGAVEAPVERGGTHGVGSVVYALSAVAGLVDDRTARDAARDAAGLVPEDRPDDDPFDVTRGTAGELLGLLAYYERFEDPAVLDRAIELGEYLLASSRRHGGHEVWETVDGEPATGFAHGQSGIAWSLARLADVAGDRRFAAPARDALAFETDRSRVDGTGSHRSGSATASVTSRWWRRPADASARSSAPSHTRSTTSAVGTSGGRPCSSRGPDDSTDRCRRPSSGAVSPGANATARSCFPVIRRRSRTSPFSTGSPGPRTCRCDTGTRRRCRVRCCSSDRRGPEIGGFDSINTPVSMDLLSCP
;
A
#
# COMPACT_ATOMS: atom_id res chain seq x y z
N MET A 1 15.98 57.13 -6.90
CA MET A 1 16.47 56.28 -8.01
C MET A 1 15.34 56.16 -9.03
N SER A 2 15.47 55.34 -10.08
CA SER A 2 14.26 54.71 -10.63
C SER A 2 13.75 53.71 -9.59
N ASP A 3 12.44 53.55 -9.47
CA ASP A 3 11.88 52.33 -8.87
C ASP A 3 12.22 51.18 -9.85
N THR A 4 12.58 50.00 -9.32
CA THR A 4 12.84 48.80 -10.14
C THR A 4 11.51 48.23 -10.66
N PHE A 5 10.43 48.39 -9.89
CA PHE A 5 9.07 48.08 -10.35
C PHE A 5 8.14 49.29 -10.24
N THR A 6 7.41 49.59 -11.32
CA THR A 6 6.30 50.55 -11.24
C THR A 6 5.22 50.06 -10.28
N GLU A 7 4.44 50.99 -9.69
CA GLU A 7 3.31 50.66 -8.80
C GLU A 7 2.39 49.59 -9.44
N ARG A 8 2.11 49.68 -10.75
CA ARG A 8 1.31 48.67 -11.45
C ARG A 8 1.98 47.28 -11.43
N GLN A 9 3.28 47.19 -11.74
CA GLN A 9 4.01 45.92 -11.69
C GLN A 9 4.05 45.35 -10.26
N ARG A 10 4.20 46.20 -9.23
CA ARG A 10 4.15 45.78 -7.82
C ARG A 10 2.77 45.20 -7.44
N ARG A 11 1.68 45.79 -7.94
CA ARG A 11 0.30 45.27 -7.76
C ARG A 11 0.03 44.01 -8.60
N GLU A 12 0.59 43.90 -9.80
CA GLU A 12 0.46 42.72 -10.67
C GLU A 12 1.23 41.52 -10.11
N LEU A 13 2.44 41.75 -9.59
CA LEU A 13 3.25 40.75 -8.88
C LEU A 13 2.54 40.25 -7.61
N ALA A 14 2.11 41.16 -6.74
CA ALA A 14 1.36 40.80 -5.53
C ALA A 14 -0.01 40.16 -5.83
N GLY A 15 -0.63 40.50 -6.97
CA GLY A 15 -1.91 39.95 -7.42
C GLY A 15 -1.79 38.51 -7.94
N ARG A 16 -0.82 38.26 -8.83
CA ARG A 16 -0.57 36.93 -9.41
C ARG A 16 0.05 35.95 -8.42
N ALA A 17 0.88 36.40 -7.47
CA ALA A 17 1.50 35.53 -6.47
C ALA A 17 0.48 34.81 -5.56
N ARG A 18 -0.72 35.40 -5.37
CA ARG A 18 -1.78 34.79 -4.56
C ARG A 18 -2.36 33.54 -5.21
N THR A 19 -2.51 32.50 -4.40
CA THR A 19 -3.37 31.35 -4.69
C THR A 19 -4.82 31.77 -4.97
N LEU A 20 -5.56 30.93 -5.69
CA LEU A 20 -7.01 31.09 -5.89
C LEU A 20 -7.74 31.12 -4.52
N HIS A 21 -7.31 30.31 -3.56
CA HIS A 21 -7.84 30.31 -2.18
C HIS A 21 -7.64 31.65 -1.48
N GLU A 22 -6.44 32.23 -1.51
CA GLU A 22 -6.19 33.57 -0.95
C GLU A 22 -7.04 34.65 -1.65
N ARG A 23 -7.25 34.55 -2.97
CA ARG A 23 -8.13 35.48 -3.73
C ARG A 23 -9.62 35.33 -3.36
N LEU A 24 -10.05 34.13 -2.96
CA LEU A 24 -11.42 33.81 -2.59
C LEU A 24 -11.77 34.12 -1.13
N ALA A 25 -10.77 34.09 -0.23
CA ALA A 25 -10.94 34.30 1.22
C ALA A 25 -10.49 35.68 1.72
N GLY A 26 -9.44 36.26 1.12
CA GLY A 26 -8.93 37.60 1.43
C GLY A 26 -9.66 38.72 0.67
N PRO A 27 -9.13 39.96 0.67
CA PRO A 27 -9.68 41.03 -0.17
C PRO A 27 -9.55 40.62 -1.64
N ALA A 28 -10.65 40.67 -2.41
CA ALA A 28 -10.65 40.18 -3.79
C ALA A 28 -9.69 41.00 -4.67
N ASN A 29 -8.88 40.33 -5.48
CA ASN A 29 -8.08 40.98 -6.53
C ASN A 29 -8.98 41.83 -7.46
N VAL A 30 -8.39 42.79 -8.15
CA VAL A 30 -9.07 43.60 -9.18
C VAL A 30 -8.68 43.14 -10.59
N ALA A 31 -9.53 43.45 -11.57
CA ALA A 31 -9.23 43.24 -12.98
C ALA A 31 -8.01 44.09 -13.42
N GLY A 32 -7.15 43.52 -14.25
CA GLY A 32 -5.87 44.11 -14.64
C GLY A 32 -5.51 43.83 -16.10
N GLY A 33 -4.32 43.28 -16.32
CA GLY A 33 -3.98 42.63 -17.61
C GLY A 33 -4.69 41.28 -17.74
N GLU A 34 -4.64 40.70 -18.96
CA GLU A 34 -5.18 39.37 -19.22
C GLU A 34 -4.58 38.32 -18.26
N PRO A 35 -5.38 37.32 -17.82
CA PRO A 35 -4.88 36.24 -16.98
C PRO A 35 -3.90 35.36 -17.75
N ALA A 36 -2.86 34.87 -17.07
CA ALA A 36 -1.84 34.02 -17.68
C ALA A 36 -2.39 32.67 -18.18
N VAL A 37 -3.61 32.30 -17.75
CA VAL A 37 -4.35 31.09 -18.12
C VAL A 37 -5.83 31.44 -18.26
N ALA A 38 -6.50 30.91 -19.27
CA ALA A 38 -7.95 31.07 -19.43
C ALA A 38 -8.72 30.39 -18.27
N PRO A 39 -9.74 31.02 -17.65
CA PRO A 39 -10.45 30.46 -16.50
C PRO A 39 -11.05 29.07 -16.71
N GLU A 40 -11.58 28.78 -17.91
CA GLU A 40 -12.12 27.44 -18.21
C GLU A 40 -11.02 26.37 -18.26
N ALA A 41 -9.78 26.72 -18.62
CA ALA A 41 -8.64 25.79 -18.61
C ALA A 41 -8.09 25.54 -17.19
N VAL A 42 -8.43 26.40 -16.22
CA VAL A 42 -8.21 26.15 -14.78
C VAL A 42 -9.31 25.24 -14.25
N LEU A 43 -10.58 25.56 -14.56
CA LEU A 43 -11.74 24.75 -14.14
C LEU A 43 -11.77 23.34 -14.76
N ALA A 44 -11.23 23.14 -15.96
CA ALA A 44 -11.08 21.83 -16.58
C ALA A 44 -10.04 20.98 -15.83
N ALA A 45 -8.80 21.47 -15.71
CA ALA A 45 -7.72 20.76 -15.02
C ALA A 45 -8.06 20.44 -13.55
N TRP A 46 -8.74 21.36 -12.84
CA TRP A 46 -9.22 21.11 -11.47
C TRP A 46 -10.38 20.10 -11.43
N GLN A 47 -11.21 20.00 -12.47
CA GLN A 47 -12.24 18.95 -12.56
C GLN A 47 -11.62 17.58 -12.90
N GLU A 48 -10.57 17.55 -13.73
CA GLU A 48 -9.89 16.33 -14.19
C GLU A 48 -9.20 15.55 -13.07
N GLN A 49 -8.93 16.18 -11.92
CA GLN A 49 -8.44 15.53 -10.69
C GLN A 49 -9.52 14.71 -9.96
N PHE A 50 -10.81 14.97 -10.19
CA PHE A 50 -11.90 14.27 -9.51
C PHE A 50 -12.44 13.14 -10.39
N PRO A 51 -12.83 11.98 -9.82
CA PRO A 51 -13.31 10.84 -10.62
C PRO A 51 -14.52 11.16 -11.51
N ASP A 52 -15.31 12.18 -11.16
CA ASP A 52 -16.42 12.65 -11.96
C ASP A 52 -16.83 14.11 -11.64
N ALA A 53 -17.70 14.66 -12.50
CA ALA A 53 -18.20 16.02 -12.37
C ALA A 53 -19.26 16.23 -11.26
N GLU A 54 -19.75 15.19 -10.58
CA GLU A 54 -20.57 15.27 -9.35
C GLU A 54 -19.69 15.50 -8.12
N ARG A 55 -18.61 14.72 -7.98
CA ARG A 55 -17.60 14.87 -6.92
C ARG A 55 -16.95 16.25 -6.97
N PHE A 56 -16.59 16.75 -8.16
CA PHE A 56 -16.12 18.14 -8.31
C PHE A 56 -17.20 19.19 -7.96
N ARG A 57 -18.49 18.92 -8.21
CA ARG A 57 -19.59 19.80 -7.75
C ARG A 57 -19.71 19.80 -6.22
N ALA A 58 -19.53 18.64 -5.56
CA ALA A 58 -19.51 18.53 -4.11
C ALA A 58 -18.31 19.29 -3.50
N ARG A 59 -17.11 19.14 -4.08
CA ARG A 59 -15.90 19.87 -3.70
C ARG A 59 -16.12 21.40 -3.67
N LEU A 60 -16.70 21.95 -4.72
CA LEU A 60 -17.03 23.39 -4.77
C LEU A 60 -18.13 23.78 -3.78
N ALA A 61 -19.14 22.93 -3.60
CA ALA A 61 -20.25 23.20 -2.68
C ALA A 61 -19.81 23.22 -1.20
N HIS A 62 -18.84 22.40 -0.81
CA HIS A 62 -18.32 22.30 0.57
C HIS A 62 -17.77 23.65 1.09
N GLU A 63 -16.97 24.37 0.29
CA GLU A 63 -16.48 25.73 0.63
C GLU A 63 -17.43 26.86 0.15
N GLY A 64 -18.65 26.55 -0.28
CA GLY A 64 -19.63 27.55 -0.75
C GLY A 64 -19.18 28.31 -2.00
N LEU A 65 -18.48 27.64 -2.91
CA LEU A 65 -17.97 28.18 -4.18
C LEU A 65 -18.94 27.91 -5.33
N THR A 66 -18.88 28.76 -6.37
CA THR A 66 -19.52 28.50 -7.66
C THR A 66 -18.51 28.70 -8.78
N ARG A 67 -18.76 28.12 -9.96
CA ARG A 67 -17.85 28.27 -11.12
C ARG A 67 -17.70 29.74 -11.54
N GLU A 68 -18.73 30.56 -11.34
CA GLU A 68 -18.72 32.01 -11.60
C GLU A 68 -17.84 32.76 -10.62
N ARG A 69 -17.90 32.42 -9.31
CA ARG A 69 -17.04 32.99 -8.27
C ARG A 69 -15.57 32.62 -8.50
N VAL A 70 -15.31 31.37 -8.90
CA VAL A 70 -13.95 30.91 -9.28
C VAL A 70 -13.47 31.66 -10.53
N ARG A 71 -14.26 31.69 -11.61
CA ARG A 71 -13.94 32.39 -12.86
C ARG A 71 -13.51 33.85 -12.62
N ALA A 72 -14.32 34.60 -11.86
CA ALA A 72 -14.02 36.00 -11.53
C ALA A 72 -12.72 36.16 -10.71
N ALA A 73 -12.38 35.20 -9.83
CA ALA A 73 -11.15 35.22 -9.05
C ALA A 73 -9.90 34.86 -9.88
N VAL A 74 -10.05 34.11 -10.98
CA VAL A 74 -8.98 33.84 -11.96
C VAL A 74 -8.76 35.05 -12.89
N GLU A 75 -9.83 35.68 -13.35
CA GLU A 75 -9.77 36.89 -14.19
C GLU A 75 -9.16 38.11 -13.47
N ALA A 76 -9.21 38.13 -12.13
CA ALA A 76 -8.69 39.19 -11.29
C ALA A 76 -7.17 39.01 -10.99
N THR A 77 -6.33 39.65 -11.80
CA THR A 77 -4.87 39.48 -11.79
C THR A 77 -4.08 40.46 -10.92
N HIS A 78 -4.69 41.54 -10.41
CA HIS A 78 -3.96 42.61 -9.69
C HIS A 78 -4.37 42.71 -8.21
N TRP A 79 -3.41 42.96 -7.32
CA TRP A 79 -3.66 43.29 -5.92
C TRP A 79 -4.46 44.60 -5.80
N PRO A 80 -5.41 44.74 -4.86
CA PRO A 80 -6.26 45.92 -4.75
C PRO A 80 -5.46 47.22 -4.59
N PRO A 81 -5.92 48.36 -5.15
CA PRO A 81 -5.20 49.63 -5.02
C PRO A 81 -5.28 50.22 -3.60
N ASP A 82 -6.37 49.96 -2.87
CA ASP A 82 -6.66 50.56 -1.57
C ASP A 82 -6.05 49.79 -0.37
N GLU A 83 -5.55 48.57 -0.60
CA GLU A 83 -4.85 47.75 0.40
C GLU A 83 -3.34 48.09 0.45
N PRO A 84 -2.61 47.86 1.55
CA PRO A 84 -1.15 47.92 1.55
C PRO A 84 -0.56 46.80 0.68
N LEU A 85 0.64 47.02 0.12
CA LEU A 85 1.42 45.93 -0.51
C LEU A 85 2.05 45.04 0.58
N PRO A 86 2.18 43.72 0.37
CA PRO A 86 2.93 42.84 1.28
C PRO A 86 4.42 43.21 1.38
N ASP A 87 5.00 43.11 2.58
CA ASP A 87 6.41 43.47 2.85
C ASP A 87 7.43 42.67 2.01
N TRP A 88 7.06 41.47 1.55
CA TRP A 88 7.91 40.67 0.67
C TRP A 88 8.11 41.32 -0.70
N VAL A 89 7.17 42.15 -1.19
CA VAL A 89 7.31 42.85 -2.48
C VAL A 89 8.50 43.79 -2.45
N SER A 90 8.67 44.56 -1.38
CA SER A 90 9.84 45.42 -1.14
C SER A 90 11.13 44.63 -0.96
N THR A 91 11.04 43.38 -0.49
CA THR A 91 12.20 42.47 -0.36
C THR A 91 12.63 41.93 -1.72
N VAL A 92 11.67 41.56 -2.58
CA VAL A 92 11.93 41.14 -3.97
C VAL A 92 12.43 42.31 -4.81
N GLU A 93 11.85 43.50 -4.68
CA GLU A 93 12.35 44.71 -5.36
C GLU A 93 13.79 45.03 -4.98
N ALA A 94 14.14 44.93 -3.69
CA ALA A 94 15.52 45.07 -3.24
C ALA A 94 16.44 43.95 -3.74
N LEU A 95 15.94 42.71 -3.91
CA LEU A 95 16.71 41.58 -4.43
C LEU A 95 17.03 41.77 -5.92
N VAL A 96 16.03 42.13 -6.72
CA VAL A 96 16.23 42.41 -8.15
C VAL A 96 17.18 43.59 -8.33
N ALA A 97 16.97 44.69 -7.59
CA ALA A 97 17.89 45.83 -7.61
C ALA A 97 19.32 45.51 -7.12
N HIS A 98 19.51 44.44 -6.34
CA HIS A 98 20.85 43.94 -6.00
C HIS A 98 21.44 43.11 -7.14
N VAL A 99 20.72 42.12 -7.66
CA VAL A 99 21.18 41.27 -8.77
C VAL A 99 21.50 42.11 -10.01
N GLU A 100 20.65 43.08 -10.37
CA GLU A 100 20.88 44.05 -11.44
C GLU A 100 22.12 44.94 -11.21
N ALA A 101 22.48 45.21 -9.95
CA ALA A 101 23.60 46.08 -9.58
C ALA A 101 24.93 45.34 -9.35
N THR A 102 24.90 44.03 -9.10
CA THR A 102 26.09 43.17 -9.02
C THR A 102 26.82 43.13 -10.38
N GLY A 103 26.06 43.25 -11.48
CA GLY A 103 26.58 43.73 -12.77
C GLY A 103 27.45 42.71 -13.49
N ASP A 104 28.75 43.04 -13.63
CA ASP A 104 29.90 42.28 -14.15
C ASP A 104 31.09 42.37 -13.13
N GLY A 105 30.80 42.24 -11.82
CA GLY A 105 31.73 42.48 -10.67
C GLY A 105 31.96 41.26 -9.76
N GLU A 106 32.59 41.38 -8.56
CA GLU A 106 32.85 40.30 -7.55
C GLU A 106 31.91 40.33 -6.32
N VAL A 107 31.52 39.17 -5.75
CA VAL A 107 31.03 39.05 -4.36
C VAL A 107 31.80 38.01 -3.54
N ALA A 108 31.72 38.14 -2.22
CA ALA A 108 32.27 37.23 -1.22
C ALA A 108 31.44 35.93 -1.04
N VAL A 109 31.01 35.31 -2.14
CA VAL A 109 30.39 33.98 -2.22
C VAL A 109 30.86 33.30 -3.50
N THR A 110 31.24 32.03 -3.41
CA THR A 110 31.60 31.20 -4.56
C THR A 110 31.06 29.79 -4.32
N LEU A 111 30.42 29.19 -5.33
CA LEU A 111 29.86 27.83 -5.31
C LEU A 111 30.58 26.94 -6.34
N SER A 112 30.27 25.65 -6.38
CA SER A 112 30.86 24.70 -7.35
C SER A 112 30.60 25.06 -8.82
N ASP A 113 31.63 24.97 -9.68
CA ASP A 113 31.56 25.16 -11.14
C ASP A 113 30.59 24.21 -11.85
N GLU A 114 30.31 23.06 -11.24
CA GLU A 114 29.36 22.04 -11.73
C GLU A 114 27.89 22.39 -11.41
N ARG A 115 27.64 23.49 -10.68
CA ARG A 115 26.30 23.92 -10.28
C ARG A 115 25.58 24.61 -11.46
N PRO A 116 24.38 24.17 -11.88
CA PRO A 116 23.64 24.83 -12.96
C PRO A 116 23.18 26.22 -12.50
N PHE A 117 23.38 27.25 -13.32
CA PHE A 117 23.09 28.66 -12.99
C PHE A 117 23.80 29.15 -11.70
N ARG A 118 24.98 28.58 -11.41
CA ARG A 118 25.88 28.88 -10.27
C ARG A 118 25.84 30.35 -9.86
N GLU A 119 26.05 31.21 -10.85
CA GLU A 119 26.11 32.66 -10.74
C GLU A 119 24.87 33.22 -10.08
N LEU A 120 23.69 33.03 -10.67
CA LEU A 120 22.44 33.60 -10.16
C LEU A 120 22.18 33.23 -8.69
N PHE A 121 22.58 32.02 -8.26
CA PHE A 121 22.47 31.59 -6.87
C PHE A 121 23.50 32.24 -5.95
N GLU A 122 24.72 32.54 -6.41
CA GLU A 122 25.74 33.28 -5.66
C GLU A 122 25.28 34.71 -5.28
N ALA A 123 24.65 35.46 -6.20
CA ALA A 123 24.12 36.80 -5.89
C ALA A 123 22.92 36.75 -4.92
N VAL A 124 22.01 35.79 -5.10
CA VAL A 124 20.87 35.62 -4.17
C VAL A 124 21.37 35.21 -2.78
N ALA A 125 22.41 34.38 -2.69
CA ALA A 125 23.03 34.02 -1.42
C ALA A 125 23.81 35.18 -0.79
N ALA A 126 24.51 36.00 -1.57
CA ALA A 126 25.17 37.21 -1.09
C ALA A 126 24.17 38.24 -0.51
N PHE A 127 23.02 38.44 -1.18
CA PHE A 127 21.92 39.28 -0.71
C PHE A 127 21.31 38.82 0.62
N ALA A 128 21.24 37.50 0.83
CA ALA A 128 20.79 36.88 2.07
C ALA A 128 21.85 37.01 3.18
N ARG A 129 23.13 36.71 2.87
CA ARG A 129 24.28 36.85 3.77
C ARG A 129 24.37 38.28 4.33
N GLY A 130 24.20 39.29 3.46
CA GLY A 130 24.20 40.71 3.83
C GLY A 130 22.99 41.19 4.65
N ARG A 131 22.02 40.31 4.96
CA ARG A 131 20.89 40.59 5.88
C ARG A 131 20.98 39.91 7.23
N LEU A 132 21.96 39.04 7.43
CA LEU A 132 22.23 38.49 8.75
C LEU A 132 22.69 39.63 9.68
N PRO A 133 22.16 39.73 10.92
CA PRO A 133 22.71 40.66 11.90
C PRO A 133 24.14 40.25 12.29
N ASP A 134 24.88 41.14 12.95
CA ASP A 134 26.19 40.83 13.55
C ASP A 134 26.05 39.74 14.63
N VAL A 135 26.09 38.48 14.19
CA VAL A 135 26.12 37.28 15.04
C VAL A 135 27.57 36.92 15.38
N ALA A 136 27.80 36.44 16.60
CA ALA A 136 29.11 35.97 17.06
C ALA A 136 29.47 34.59 16.49
N VAL A 137 29.53 34.48 15.15
CA VAL A 137 29.85 33.26 14.39
C VAL A 137 30.97 33.60 13.41
N PRO A 138 32.04 32.79 13.29
CA PRO A 138 33.11 33.04 12.33
C PRO A 138 32.57 33.11 10.89
N ALA A 139 33.05 34.07 10.09
CA ALA A 139 32.49 34.33 8.76
C ALA A 139 32.41 33.08 7.86
N GLY A 140 33.42 32.20 7.91
CA GLY A 140 33.47 30.96 7.12
C GLY A 140 32.51 29.85 7.59
N ALA A 141 32.06 29.87 8.85
CA ALA A 141 31.06 28.92 9.34
C ALA A 141 29.64 29.19 8.77
N LEU A 142 29.48 30.28 8.01
CA LEU A 142 28.27 30.59 7.25
C LEU A 142 28.33 30.09 5.79
N ASP A 143 29.50 29.73 5.26
CA ASP A 143 29.63 29.29 3.86
C ASP A 143 28.85 27.99 3.58
N PRO A 144 28.78 26.99 4.50
CA PRO A 144 27.89 25.82 4.34
C PRO A 144 26.38 26.16 4.39
N LEU A 145 25.98 27.25 5.06
CA LEU A 145 24.60 27.74 5.01
C LEU A 145 24.28 28.45 3.68
N VAL A 146 25.30 29.02 3.05
CA VAL A 146 25.23 29.65 1.73
C VAL A 146 25.12 28.59 0.64
N GLU A 147 25.95 27.53 0.67
CA GLU A 147 25.79 26.34 -0.19
C GLU A 147 24.43 25.67 0.03
N GLY A 148 24.02 25.45 1.28
CA GLY A 148 22.70 24.88 1.60
C GLY A 148 21.50 25.77 1.24
N LEU A 149 21.70 27.08 1.06
CA LEU A 149 20.70 27.97 0.45
C LEU A 149 20.70 27.81 -1.07
N ALA A 150 21.87 27.71 -1.70
CA ALA A 150 22.00 27.46 -3.13
C ALA A 150 21.42 26.10 -3.55
N ASP A 151 21.61 25.04 -2.76
CA ASP A 151 20.96 23.73 -3.00
C ASP A 151 19.43 23.83 -3.00
N ARG A 152 18.87 24.59 -2.06
CA ARG A 152 17.42 24.82 -1.95
C ARG A 152 16.89 25.66 -3.10
N LEU A 153 17.65 26.67 -3.54
CA LEU A 153 17.32 27.48 -4.70
C LEU A 153 17.45 26.68 -6.00
N GLN A 154 18.48 25.85 -6.17
CA GLN A 154 18.65 24.96 -7.32
C GLN A 154 17.52 23.93 -7.39
N SER A 155 17.25 23.22 -6.30
CA SER A 155 16.20 22.19 -6.20
C SER A 155 14.81 22.70 -6.54
N PHE A 156 14.59 24.02 -6.53
CA PHE A 156 13.32 24.66 -6.85
C PHE A 156 13.35 25.40 -8.20
N CYS A 157 14.40 26.18 -8.47
CA CYS A 157 14.49 27.07 -9.62
C CYS A 157 15.18 26.46 -10.84
N ALA A 158 16.04 25.45 -10.71
CA ALA A 158 16.87 25.00 -11.84
C ALA A 158 16.03 24.41 -13.00
N GLY A 159 14.95 23.69 -12.71
CA GLY A 159 14.00 23.21 -13.73
C GLY A 159 13.32 24.37 -14.47
N PRO A 160 12.62 25.28 -13.77
CA PRO A 160 12.05 26.49 -14.37
C PRO A 160 13.05 27.37 -15.14
N LEU A 161 14.25 27.60 -14.59
CA LEU A 161 15.33 28.37 -15.23
C LEU A 161 15.85 27.66 -16.48
N TYR A 162 16.00 26.33 -16.46
CA TYR A 162 16.36 25.54 -17.64
C TYR A 162 15.29 25.66 -18.74
N VAL A 163 14.00 25.68 -18.41
CA VAL A 163 12.94 25.88 -19.43
C VAL A 163 12.96 27.31 -19.99
N GLU A 164 13.15 28.35 -19.16
CA GLU A 164 13.31 29.72 -19.68
C GLU A 164 14.62 29.87 -20.50
N PHE A 165 15.71 29.21 -20.11
CA PHE A 165 16.98 29.17 -20.84
C PHE A 165 16.86 28.46 -22.18
N LYS A 166 16.25 27.27 -22.26
CA LYS A 166 16.05 26.59 -23.56
C LYS A 166 15.08 27.36 -24.45
N SER A 167 14.03 28.01 -23.92
CA SER A 167 13.22 28.97 -24.69
C SER A 167 14.00 30.22 -25.15
N TYR A 168 15.01 30.67 -24.39
CA TYR A 168 15.90 31.75 -24.80
C TYR A 168 16.86 31.30 -25.93
N VAL A 169 17.42 30.09 -25.84
CA VAL A 169 18.26 29.52 -26.91
C VAL A 169 17.42 29.30 -28.17
N GLU A 170 16.25 28.65 -28.07
CA GLU A 170 15.28 28.42 -29.16
C GLU A 170 14.93 29.70 -29.94
N TYR A 171 14.83 30.85 -29.25
CA TYR A 171 14.54 32.15 -29.86
C TYR A 171 15.74 32.77 -30.60
N HIS A 172 16.98 32.40 -30.27
CA HIS A 172 18.20 32.97 -30.85
C HIS A 172 18.90 32.03 -31.85
N ASP A 173 18.88 30.72 -31.59
CA ASP A 173 19.38 29.65 -32.46
C ASP A 173 18.56 28.35 -32.23
N GLU A 174 17.64 28.08 -33.15
CA GLU A 174 16.74 26.91 -33.12
C GLU A 174 17.49 25.58 -33.32
N GLU A 175 18.58 25.56 -34.11
CA GLU A 175 19.36 24.34 -34.34
C GLU A 175 20.18 23.98 -33.09
N LEU A 176 20.69 24.97 -32.36
CA LEU A 176 21.46 24.76 -31.13
C LEU A 176 20.59 24.31 -29.94
N ALA A 177 19.32 24.76 -29.88
CA ALA A 177 18.40 24.42 -28.79
C ALA A 177 18.15 22.90 -28.65
N PHE A 178 18.09 22.18 -29.78
CA PHE A 178 17.81 20.74 -29.86
C PHE A 178 19.05 19.89 -30.19
N ALA A 179 20.25 20.47 -30.19
CA ALA A 179 21.48 19.75 -30.53
C ALA A 179 21.90 18.76 -29.42
N ASP A 180 22.48 17.62 -29.84
CA ASP A 180 23.08 16.62 -28.96
C ASP A 180 24.40 17.17 -28.37
N PRO A 181 24.57 17.25 -27.03
CA PRO A 181 25.83 17.66 -26.40
C PRO A 181 27.02 16.83 -26.85
N GLY A 182 26.82 15.53 -27.12
CA GLY A 182 27.85 14.59 -27.59
C GLY A 182 28.35 14.84 -29.01
N ALA A 183 27.68 15.71 -29.78
CA ALA A 183 28.13 16.11 -31.12
C ALA A 183 29.31 17.12 -31.09
N PHE A 184 29.61 17.72 -29.93
CA PHE A 184 30.61 18.78 -29.80
C PHE A 184 31.82 18.33 -28.99
N ALA A 185 33.02 18.39 -29.59
CA ALA A 185 34.27 18.10 -28.88
C ALA A 185 34.63 19.17 -27.83
N GLU A 186 34.22 20.41 -28.05
CA GLU A 186 34.18 21.49 -27.06
C GLU A 186 32.84 22.23 -27.22
N PRO A 187 31.91 22.14 -26.24
CA PRO A 187 30.62 22.82 -26.32
C PRO A 187 30.73 24.36 -26.41
N PRO A 188 29.91 25.03 -27.25
CA PRO A 188 29.85 26.49 -27.30
C PRO A 188 29.36 27.08 -25.96
N ARG A 189 29.89 28.27 -25.62
CA ARG A 189 29.57 29.01 -24.38
C ARG A 189 29.48 30.51 -24.63
N GLU A 190 29.10 30.94 -25.83
CA GLU A 190 29.06 32.37 -26.18
C GLU A 190 27.86 33.05 -25.49
N HIS A 191 26.71 32.39 -25.47
CA HIS A 191 25.51 32.91 -24.78
C HIS A 191 25.61 32.73 -23.27
N TYR A 192 26.11 31.59 -22.78
CA TYR A 192 26.35 31.38 -21.35
C TYR A 192 27.39 32.37 -20.80
N ARG A 193 28.50 32.64 -21.49
CA ARG A 193 29.49 33.64 -20.99
C ARG A 193 28.93 35.06 -20.94
N GLY A 194 28.00 35.41 -21.83
CA GLY A 194 27.25 36.68 -21.75
C GLY A 194 26.32 36.79 -20.53
N PHE A 195 25.99 35.66 -19.89
CA PHE A 195 25.24 35.59 -18.64
C PHE A 195 26.16 35.52 -17.40
N VAL A 196 27.46 35.24 -17.56
CA VAL A 196 28.40 34.87 -16.46
C VAL A 196 29.62 35.77 -16.32
N ALA A 197 29.99 36.53 -17.34
CA ALA A 197 30.85 37.70 -17.16
C ALA A 197 30.29 38.68 -16.10
N SER A 198 28.98 38.58 -15.86
CA SER A 198 28.25 39.23 -14.79
C SER A 198 28.87 39.06 -13.38
N MET A 199 29.58 37.96 -13.14
CA MET A 199 29.75 37.42 -11.79
C MET A 199 31.16 36.81 -11.56
N PHE A 200 32.08 37.70 -11.19
CA PHE A 200 33.18 37.56 -10.19
C PHE A 200 34.64 37.24 -10.62
N GLU A 201 35.60 38.05 -10.12
CA GLU A 201 37.04 37.76 -9.92
C GLU A 201 37.53 38.51 -8.65
N GLY A 202 38.18 37.92 -7.63
CA GLY A 202 38.41 36.49 -7.34
C GLY A 202 39.55 36.27 -6.31
N GLY A 203 39.31 36.29 -4.98
CA GLY A 203 40.40 36.13 -3.98
C GLY A 203 40.09 35.53 -2.58
N PHE A 204 40.63 34.34 -2.28
CA PHE A 204 40.38 33.53 -1.06
C PHE A 204 41.67 33.03 -0.33
N ARG A 205 41.51 32.36 0.83
CA ARG A 205 42.32 31.24 1.41
C ARG A 205 43.10 31.47 2.73
N ASN A 206 43.32 30.36 3.46
CA ASN A 206 44.06 30.15 4.73
C ASN A 206 43.30 30.57 6.02
N LEU A 207 42.30 29.84 6.56
CA LEU A 207 41.99 28.38 6.69
C LEU A 207 42.61 27.68 7.93
N CYS A 208 41.78 27.51 8.98
CA CYS A 208 41.93 26.59 10.16
C CYS A 208 43.22 26.79 11.02
N LEU A 209 43.52 26.17 12.17
CA LEU A 209 43.10 25.02 13.03
C LEU A 209 43.31 25.48 14.52
N ASP A 210 42.98 24.87 15.68
CA ASP A 210 42.33 23.64 16.23
C ASP A 210 42.23 23.86 17.78
N ARG A 211 41.42 23.20 18.64
CA ARG A 211 40.31 22.22 18.49
C ARG A 211 39.34 22.20 19.70
N PHE A 212 38.16 21.53 19.56
CA PHE A 212 36.93 21.73 20.37
C PHE A 212 36.41 20.43 21.04
N GLY A 213 37.20 19.84 21.95
CA GLY A 213 36.70 18.85 22.92
C GLY A 213 35.83 19.55 23.97
N VAL A 214 34.50 19.47 23.80
CA VAL A 214 33.63 20.64 23.52
C VAL A 214 33.73 21.91 24.42
N ASP A 215 34.89 22.61 24.45
CA ASP A 215 35.08 24.08 24.65
C ASP A 215 35.76 24.72 23.40
N GLY A 216 35.19 25.78 22.76
CA GLY A 216 35.60 26.25 21.41
C GLY A 216 34.52 27.01 20.59
N THR A 217 34.62 27.04 19.24
CA THR A 217 33.69 27.77 18.33
C THR A 217 33.06 26.89 17.22
N VAL A 218 31.87 27.24 16.72
CA VAL A 218 31.24 26.54 15.57
C VAL A 218 32.10 26.68 14.30
N THR A 219 32.32 25.57 13.59
CA THR A 219 33.12 25.53 12.35
C THR A 219 32.27 25.33 11.09
N GLU A 220 31.17 24.57 11.18
CA GLU A 220 30.41 24.14 10.00
C GLU A 220 28.92 23.94 10.35
N LEU A 221 28.03 24.20 9.39
CA LEU A 221 26.58 24.09 9.56
C LEU A 221 25.94 23.50 8.29
N ILE A 222 25.96 22.18 8.14
CA ILE A 222 25.44 21.47 6.95
C ILE A 222 23.94 21.15 7.13
N PRO A 223 23.02 21.70 6.32
CA PRO A 223 21.62 21.27 6.31
C PRO A 223 21.49 19.80 5.87
N LEU A 224 20.68 19.02 6.58
CA LEU A 224 20.44 17.60 6.28
C LEU A 224 19.16 17.35 5.46
N SER A 225 18.52 18.41 4.98
CA SER A 225 17.40 18.33 4.05
C SER A 225 17.24 19.65 3.30
N THR A 226 16.81 19.58 2.03
CA THR A 226 16.39 20.74 1.24
C THR A 226 14.96 21.19 1.59
N VAL A 227 14.07 20.28 1.98
CA VAL A 227 12.65 20.57 2.21
C VAL A 227 12.40 21.00 3.66
N GLY A 228 11.70 22.12 3.84
CA GLY A 228 11.45 22.71 5.16
C GLY A 228 10.27 22.08 5.91
N TYR A 229 10.23 22.34 7.21
CA TYR A 229 9.06 22.17 8.07
C TYR A 229 8.86 23.44 8.91
N ALA A 230 7.60 23.74 9.26
CA ALA A 230 7.25 24.79 10.24
C ALA A 230 8.01 26.12 10.03
N ARG A 231 7.89 26.67 8.81
CA ARG A 231 8.50 27.90 8.30
C ARG A 231 9.98 27.72 7.94
N GLY A 232 10.24 26.79 7.02
CA GLY A 232 11.53 26.59 6.33
C GLY A 232 12.61 25.87 7.15
N ARG A 233 12.29 25.43 8.37
CA ARG A 233 13.26 24.82 9.31
C ARG A 233 13.67 23.43 8.84
N VAL A 234 14.94 23.10 8.99
CA VAL A 234 15.52 21.79 8.62
C VAL A 234 16.47 21.28 9.71
N PRO A 235 16.68 19.97 9.85
CA PRO A 235 17.77 19.44 10.66
C PRO A 235 19.12 19.89 10.09
N VAL A 236 20.10 20.14 10.97
CA VAL A 236 21.44 20.64 10.59
C VAL A 236 22.50 19.83 11.33
N ARG A 237 23.48 19.27 10.61
CA ARG A 237 24.73 18.78 11.21
C ARG A 237 25.58 20.00 11.55
N VAL A 238 25.69 20.28 12.84
CA VAL A 238 26.58 21.29 13.40
C VAL A 238 27.91 20.59 13.65
N SER A 239 28.92 20.87 12.83
CA SER A 239 30.28 20.44 13.13
C SER A 239 30.93 21.47 14.04
N PHE A 240 31.66 20.94 15.00
CA PHE A 240 32.55 21.68 15.88
C PHE A 240 33.99 21.39 15.43
N GLU A 241 34.99 21.99 16.07
CA GLU A 241 36.39 21.73 15.68
C GLU A 241 36.77 20.26 16.00
N GLU A 242 36.25 19.67 17.09
CA GLU A 242 36.13 18.22 17.27
C GLU A 242 34.65 17.79 17.31
N GLY A 243 34.33 16.71 16.60
CA GLY A 243 32.99 16.11 16.62
C GLY A 243 31.90 16.91 15.88
N ALA A 244 30.70 16.35 15.87
CA ALA A 244 29.51 16.96 15.32
C ALA A 244 28.28 16.51 16.10
N VAL A 245 27.21 17.29 15.99
CA VAL A 245 25.88 16.97 16.51
C VAL A 245 24.82 17.30 15.46
N VAL A 246 23.69 16.62 15.49
CA VAL A 246 22.52 16.98 14.67
C VAL A 246 21.56 17.83 15.49
N TYR A 247 21.41 19.09 15.11
CA TYR A 247 20.31 19.94 15.56
C TYR A 247 19.02 19.51 14.87
N LYS A 248 17.98 19.20 15.64
CA LYS A 248 16.61 18.99 15.12
C LYS A 248 15.73 20.17 15.59
N PRO A 249 15.12 20.96 14.68
CA PRO A 249 14.29 22.13 15.04
C PRO A 249 12.85 21.76 15.49
N ARG A 250 12.72 20.62 16.16
CA ARG A 250 11.50 20.01 16.72
C ARG A 250 11.84 19.32 18.04
N SER A 251 10.87 19.05 18.92
CA SER A 251 11.12 18.14 20.07
C SER A 251 11.69 16.80 19.58
N VAL A 252 12.61 16.22 20.35
CA VAL A 252 13.23 14.90 20.12
C VAL A 252 12.90 13.90 21.24
N GLU A 253 11.88 14.20 22.05
CA GLU A 253 11.46 13.36 23.18
C GLU A 253 10.92 12.01 22.70
N ALA A 254 10.24 11.98 21.55
CA ALA A 254 9.83 10.76 20.86
C ALA A 254 11.03 9.89 20.46
N ASP A 255 12.08 10.50 19.88
CA ASP A 255 13.31 9.81 19.51
C ASP A 255 14.01 9.25 20.76
N ALA A 256 14.10 10.05 21.83
CA ALA A 256 14.70 9.65 23.10
C ALA A 256 13.93 8.49 23.76
N ALA A 257 12.59 8.57 23.82
CA ALA A 257 11.74 7.54 24.41
C ALA A 257 11.82 6.20 23.64
N PHE A 258 11.92 6.24 22.31
CA PHE A 258 12.16 5.04 21.50
C PHE A 258 13.50 4.38 21.84
N HIS A 259 14.59 5.17 21.95
CA HIS A 259 15.92 4.63 22.22
C HIS A 259 16.15 4.20 23.67
N GLU A 260 15.49 4.85 24.63
CA GLU A 260 15.42 4.39 26.03
C GLU A 260 14.65 3.06 26.13
N THR A 261 13.50 2.95 25.45
CA THR A 261 12.73 1.69 25.34
C THR A 261 13.58 0.58 24.72
N ALA A 262 14.29 0.89 23.62
CA ALA A 262 15.20 -0.04 22.96
C ALA A 262 16.42 -0.40 23.83
N THR A 263 16.86 0.47 24.73
CA THR A 263 17.94 0.20 25.70
C THR A 263 17.46 -0.75 26.79
N ARG A 264 16.34 -0.45 27.44
CA ARG A 264 15.72 -1.30 28.48
C ARG A 264 15.40 -2.70 27.97
N LEU A 265 15.04 -2.85 26.70
CA LEU A 265 14.76 -4.14 26.09
C LEU A 265 16.01 -5.01 25.85
N GLN A 266 17.21 -4.44 25.75
CA GLN A 266 18.45 -5.19 25.40
C GLN A 266 18.76 -6.30 26.41
N ASP A 267 18.58 -6.05 27.71
CA ASP A 267 18.83 -7.04 28.77
C ASP A 267 17.89 -8.26 28.72
N HIS A 268 16.80 -8.18 27.94
CA HIS A 268 15.83 -9.27 27.73
C HIS A 268 15.97 -9.97 26.37
N LEU A 269 16.84 -9.49 25.47
CA LEU A 269 17.00 -10.01 24.12
C LEU A 269 18.15 -11.00 23.99
N SER A 270 17.93 -12.05 23.20
CA SER A 270 18.99 -12.97 22.74
C SER A 270 19.71 -12.46 21.47
N THR A 271 19.23 -11.36 20.89
CA THR A 271 19.85 -10.61 19.81
C THR A 271 20.81 -9.55 20.39
N PRO A 272 22.03 -9.40 19.86
CA PRO A 272 22.96 -8.34 20.29
C PRO A 272 22.37 -6.93 20.10
N PRO A 273 22.83 -5.93 20.87
CA PRO A 273 22.15 -4.64 20.99
C PRO A 273 22.13 -3.83 19.68
N LEU A 274 21.07 -3.03 19.52
CA LEU A 274 20.90 -2.04 18.45
C LEU A 274 21.87 -0.85 18.63
N ARG A 275 22.02 0.01 17.62
CA ARG A 275 22.68 1.30 17.82
C ARG A 275 21.66 2.33 18.31
N THR A 276 21.78 2.68 19.57
CA THR A 276 21.06 3.77 20.24
C THR A 276 21.94 5.04 20.24
N PRO A 277 21.68 6.05 19.39
CA PRO A 277 22.29 7.37 19.51
C PRO A 277 21.70 8.15 20.68
N THR A 278 22.53 9.01 21.27
CA THR A 278 22.17 9.87 22.40
C THR A 278 21.33 11.06 21.93
N TYR A 279 20.27 11.41 22.64
CA TYR A 279 19.43 12.58 22.37
C TYR A 279 19.43 13.55 23.55
N LEU A 280 19.27 14.84 23.25
CA LEU A 280 19.23 15.92 24.24
C LEU A 280 18.01 16.83 23.97
N PRO A 281 16.84 16.53 24.56
CA PRO A 281 15.63 17.34 24.45
C PRO A 281 15.79 18.77 24.98
N ARG A 282 15.08 19.70 24.36
CA ARG A 282 14.89 21.10 24.79
C ARG A 282 13.46 21.53 24.45
N GLU A 283 13.01 22.66 24.99
CA GLU A 283 11.68 23.20 24.74
C GLU A 283 11.51 23.56 23.25
N GLY A 284 10.75 22.76 22.50
CA GLY A 284 10.46 22.96 21.07
C GLY A 284 11.59 22.62 20.08
N TYR A 285 12.74 22.11 20.54
CA TYR A 285 13.86 21.67 19.70
C TYR A 285 14.68 20.56 20.38
N GLY A 286 15.69 20.01 19.72
CA GLY A 286 16.60 19.09 20.38
C GLY A 286 17.89 18.84 19.61
N TRP A 287 18.77 18.05 20.23
CA TRP A 287 20.02 17.61 19.64
C TRP A 287 20.10 16.09 19.65
N MET A 288 20.90 15.56 18.74
CA MET A 288 21.17 14.14 18.56
C MET A 288 22.67 13.94 18.31
N GLU A 289 23.22 12.88 18.88
CA GLU A 289 24.57 12.37 18.59
C GLU A 289 24.70 12.03 17.09
N THR A 290 25.76 12.52 16.44
CA THR A 290 25.99 12.18 15.04
C THR A 290 26.20 10.68 14.86
N VAL A 291 25.51 10.12 13.87
CA VAL A 291 25.65 8.75 13.41
C VAL A 291 26.17 8.80 11.98
N ASP A 292 27.44 8.43 11.80
CA ASP A 292 28.06 8.27 10.48
C ASP A 292 27.83 6.83 10.00
N PRO A 293 27.37 6.61 8.74
CA PRO A 293 27.23 5.27 8.17
C PRO A 293 28.56 4.53 8.01
N GLU A 294 28.53 3.21 8.19
CA GLU A 294 29.61 2.27 7.90
C GLU A 294 28.92 1.03 7.31
N ASP A 295 29.28 0.61 6.09
CA ASP A 295 28.70 -0.62 5.51
C ASP A 295 29.24 -1.89 6.21
N PRO A 296 28.59 -3.05 6.05
CA PRO A 296 29.12 -4.31 6.61
C PRO A 296 30.56 -4.57 6.12
N ALA A 297 31.39 -5.13 7.00
CA ALA A 297 32.77 -5.49 6.66
C ALA A 297 32.89 -6.79 5.88
N ASP A 298 31.91 -7.66 6.04
CA ASP A 298 31.81 -8.98 5.42
C ASP A 298 30.37 -9.50 5.57
N GLY A 299 30.10 -10.64 4.92
CA GLY A 299 28.81 -11.32 5.02
C GLY A 299 28.42 -11.79 6.42
N ASP A 300 29.34 -11.81 7.39
CA ASP A 300 29.07 -12.18 8.78
C ASP A 300 28.63 -10.96 9.61
N ASP A 301 29.17 -9.76 9.33
CA ASP A 301 28.61 -8.47 9.77
C ASP A 301 27.22 -8.24 9.14
N ALA A 302 27.01 -8.61 7.87
CA ALA A 302 25.67 -8.57 7.24
C ALA A 302 24.67 -9.50 7.95
N ARG A 303 25.04 -10.75 8.27
CA ARG A 303 24.20 -11.67 9.07
C ARG A 303 23.89 -11.12 10.47
N ARG A 304 24.84 -10.42 11.09
CA ARG A 304 24.66 -9.72 12.37
C ARG A 304 23.70 -8.54 12.24
N TYR A 305 23.84 -7.76 11.16
CA TYR A 305 22.99 -6.61 10.84
C TYR A 305 21.54 -7.02 10.61
N TYR A 306 21.26 -7.94 9.67
CA TYR A 306 19.87 -8.30 9.34
C TYR A 306 19.14 -8.98 10.51
N ARG A 307 19.86 -9.73 11.36
CA ARG A 307 19.28 -10.27 12.60
C ARG A 307 18.89 -9.18 13.61
N ARG A 308 19.62 -8.06 13.65
CA ARG A 308 19.22 -6.87 14.42
C ARG A 308 18.09 -6.09 13.74
N ALA A 309 18.09 -6.00 12.41
CA ALA A 309 17.02 -5.36 11.64
C ALA A 309 15.67 -6.06 11.85
N GLY A 310 15.65 -7.40 11.94
CA GLY A 310 14.45 -8.15 12.32
C GLY A 310 13.95 -7.87 13.73
N ALA A 311 14.85 -7.77 14.72
CA ALA A 311 14.50 -7.38 16.08
C ALA A 311 13.93 -5.95 16.14
N LEU A 312 14.58 -5.02 15.45
CA LEU A 312 14.14 -3.64 15.27
C LEU A 312 12.76 -3.56 14.58
N THR A 313 12.49 -4.40 13.57
CA THR A 313 11.19 -4.48 12.88
C THR A 313 10.07 -4.96 13.82
N CYS A 314 10.36 -5.93 14.69
CA CYS A 314 9.41 -6.38 15.71
C CYS A 314 9.10 -5.27 16.74
N LEU A 315 10.14 -4.56 17.20
CA LEU A 315 9.99 -3.44 18.13
C LEU A 315 9.17 -2.29 17.51
N ALA A 316 9.45 -1.93 16.25
CA ALA A 316 8.74 -0.89 15.53
C ALA A 316 7.26 -1.23 15.26
N TYR A 317 6.95 -2.49 14.95
CA TYR A 317 5.58 -3.01 14.83
C TYR A 317 4.79 -2.84 16.15
N VAL A 318 5.38 -3.27 17.26
CA VAL A 318 4.76 -3.18 18.61
C VAL A 318 4.60 -1.75 19.10
N LEU A 319 5.63 -0.91 18.97
CA LEU A 319 5.60 0.52 19.36
C LEU A 319 4.81 1.40 18.39
N GLY A 320 4.16 0.82 17.38
CA GLY A 320 3.28 1.55 16.47
C GLY A 320 4.01 2.58 15.59
N VAL A 321 5.26 2.34 15.20
CA VAL A 321 6.03 3.21 14.29
C VAL A 321 5.49 3.14 12.84
N VAL A 322 5.54 4.26 12.08
CA VAL A 322 5.06 4.39 10.69
C VAL A 322 5.92 5.32 9.83
N ASP A 323 5.59 5.46 8.53
CA ASP A 323 6.06 6.49 7.57
C ASP A 323 7.60 6.63 7.51
N ARG A 324 8.32 5.51 7.58
CA ARG A 324 9.78 5.50 7.51
C ARG A 324 10.28 5.42 6.09
N ARG A 325 11.23 6.30 5.80
CA ARG A 325 12.00 6.37 4.56
C ARG A 325 13.35 5.69 4.82
N PRO A 326 14.09 5.24 3.79
CA PRO A 326 15.44 4.72 3.97
C PRO A 326 16.40 5.70 4.68
N ASP A 327 16.18 7.01 4.59
CA ASP A 327 16.98 8.01 5.32
C ASP A 327 16.84 7.95 6.86
N ASP A 328 15.79 7.29 7.37
CA ASP A 328 15.44 7.28 8.81
C ASP A 328 16.11 6.14 9.60
N VAL A 329 16.84 5.24 8.93
CA VAL A 329 17.64 4.16 9.53
C VAL A 329 18.99 4.10 8.83
N LEU A 330 20.09 4.27 9.57
CA LEU A 330 21.43 4.18 9.02
C LEU A 330 22.08 2.83 9.36
N THR A 331 22.86 2.31 8.40
CA THR A 331 23.69 1.13 8.60
C THR A 331 24.99 1.54 9.29
N CYS A 332 25.22 1.00 10.49
CA CYS A 332 26.43 1.19 11.29
C CYS A 332 27.12 -0.15 11.48
N ARG A 333 27.72 -0.63 10.39
CA ARG A 333 28.45 -1.88 10.22
C ARG A 333 27.59 -3.11 10.44
N ASP A 334 27.49 -3.56 11.68
CA ASP A 334 26.71 -4.72 12.10
C ASP A 334 25.40 -4.32 12.80
N ARG A 335 25.12 -3.02 12.97
CA ARG A 335 23.99 -2.47 13.71
C ARG A 335 23.16 -1.49 12.87
N PRO A 336 21.84 -1.66 12.76
CA PRO A 336 20.96 -0.59 12.31
C PRO A 336 20.82 0.47 13.41
N ALA A 337 20.79 1.74 13.00
CA ALA A 337 20.66 2.91 13.85
C ALA A 337 19.45 3.74 13.42
N VAL A 338 18.40 3.78 14.25
CA VAL A 338 17.21 4.59 13.97
C VAL A 338 17.53 6.06 14.25
N VAL A 339 17.66 6.87 13.19
CA VAL A 339 18.09 8.29 13.29
C VAL A 339 16.92 9.27 13.33
N ASP A 340 15.71 8.80 13.03
CA ASP A 340 14.48 9.50 13.38
C ASP A 340 13.48 8.53 14.00
N ALA A 341 12.79 8.92 15.08
CA ALA A 341 11.65 8.17 15.58
C ALA A 341 10.48 9.05 16.05
N GLU A 342 10.24 10.17 15.35
CA GLU A 342 9.16 11.09 15.74
C GLU A 342 7.75 10.46 15.68
N THR A 343 7.53 9.37 14.93
CA THR A 343 6.23 8.67 14.81
C THR A 343 5.99 7.61 15.90
N LEU A 344 6.57 7.76 17.10
CA LEU A 344 6.40 6.80 18.19
C LEU A 344 4.93 6.73 18.63
N PHE A 345 4.40 5.53 18.90
CA PHE A 345 2.99 5.30 19.24
C PHE A 345 2.02 6.00 18.27
N HIS A 346 2.22 5.87 16.95
CA HIS A 346 1.28 6.41 15.97
C HIS A 346 -0.02 5.57 15.96
N PRO A 347 -1.19 6.22 16.13
CA PRO A 347 -2.48 5.53 16.30
C PRO A 347 -2.97 4.91 14.99
N SER A 348 -3.94 3.99 15.09
CA SER A 348 -4.74 3.64 13.90
C SER A 348 -5.63 4.82 13.53
N VAL A 349 -5.83 5.06 12.24
CA VAL A 349 -6.66 6.16 11.72
C VAL A 349 -7.75 5.57 10.84
N ASP A 350 -8.99 5.59 11.32
CA ASP A 350 -10.13 5.38 10.44
C ASP A 350 -10.44 6.70 9.71
N ALA A 351 -10.24 6.71 8.40
CA ALA A 351 -10.49 7.87 7.57
C ALA A 351 -11.99 8.20 7.44
N GLY A 352 -12.90 7.28 7.82
CA GLY A 352 -14.35 7.51 7.84
C GLY A 352 -15.01 7.63 6.45
N GLY A 353 -14.28 7.30 5.39
CA GLY A 353 -14.79 7.32 4.02
C GLY A 353 -15.86 6.26 3.73
N ASP A 354 -16.54 6.37 2.60
CA ASP A 354 -17.45 5.34 2.08
C ASP A 354 -16.64 4.07 1.74
N HIS A 355 -16.83 3.04 2.55
CA HIS A 355 -15.78 2.03 2.79
C HIS A 355 -15.45 1.17 1.57
N GLY A 356 -16.32 1.06 0.57
CA GLY A 356 -16.24 0.14 -0.58
C GLY A 356 -15.09 0.36 -1.59
N THR A 357 -14.05 1.12 -1.25
CA THR A 357 -12.99 1.55 -2.17
C THR A 357 -11.68 0.76 -2.08
N ASN A 358 -11.04 0.60 -0.90
CA ASN A 358 -9.80 -0.19 -0.79
C ASN A 358 -9.48 -0.68 0.66
N PRO A 359 -9.42 -2.00 0.92
CA PRO A 359 -9.05 -2.56 2.24
C PRO A 359 -7.55 -2.57 2.57
N ILE A 360 -6.66 -2.34 1.59
CA ILE A 360 -5.21 -2.52 1.76
C ILE A 360 -4.60 -1.60 2.85
N PRO A 361 -4.95 -0.30 2.97
CA PRO A 361 -4.39 0.56 4.01
C PRO A 361 -4.67 0.05 5.43
N SER A 362 -5.90 -0.38 5.69
CA SER A 362 -6.34 -0.94 6.97
C SER A 362 -5.81 -2.35 7.23
N LEU A 363 -5.42 -3.10 6.19
CA LEU A 363 -4.66 -4.34 6.34
C LEU A 363 -3.22 -4.04 6.76
N VAL A 364 -2.56 -3.12 6.05
CA VAL A 364 -1.17 -2.72 6.32
C VAL A 364 -0.99 -2.24 7.76
N ASP A 365 -1.92 -1.44 8.30
CA ASP A 365 -1.86 -0.93 9.69
C ASP A 365 -1.87 -2.02 10.79
N ARG A 366 -2.27 -3.25 10.43
CA ARG A 366 -2.28 -4.44 11.30
C ARG A 366 -1.04 -5.34 11.09
N THR A 367 -0.04 -4.87 10.35
CA THR A 367 1.14 -5.68 9.98
C THR A 367 2.47 -4.95 10.18
N THR A 368 3.57 -5.71 10.08
CA THR A 368 4.93 -5.17 10.02
C THR A 368 5.17 -4.18 8.87
N LEU A 369 4.38 -4.24 7.79
CA LEU A 369 4.53 -3.35 6.62
C LEU A 369 4.28 -1.87 6.94
N ARG A 370 3.45 -1.56 7.95
CA ARG A 370 3.19 -0.17 8.38
C ARG A 370 4.46 0.58 8.79
N THR A 371 5.48 -0.15 9.24
CA THR A 371 6.74 0.41 9.76
C THR A 371 7.59 1.10 8.70
N GLY A 372 7.37 0.84 7.40
CA GLY A 372 8.24 1.32 6.31
C GLY A 372 9.61 0.62 6.21
N PHE A 373 9.91 -0.31 7.13
CA PHE A 373 11.17 -1.08 7.10
C PHE A 373 11.15 -2.20 6.05
N LEU A 374 9.98 -2.69 5.66
CA LEU A 374 9.80 -3.75 4.67
C LEU A 374 9.25 -3.17 3.35
N PRO A 375 9.73 -3.64 2.18
CA PRO A 375 9.26 -3.16 0.89
C PRO A 375 7.91 -3.79 0.51
N TYR A 376 7.01 -2.97 -0.04
CA TYR A 376 5.74 -3.42 -0.60
C TYR A 376 5.18 -2.39 -1.61
N ALA A 377 4.28 -2.82 -2.48
CA ALA A 377 3.54 -1.99 -3.44
C ALA A 377 2.04 -1.96 -3.11
N VAL A 378 1.31 -0.96 -3.63
CA VAL A 378 -0.12 -0.71 -3.33
C VAL A 378 -0.89 -0.44 -4.62
N ASP A 379 -0.71 -1.32 -5.60
CA ASP A 379 -1.11 -1.08 -6.98
C ASP A 379 -1.92 -2.28 -7.54
N PRO A 380 -2.93 -2.03 -8.40
CA PRO A 380 -3.60 -3.11 -9.13
C PRO A 380 -2.63 -3.77 -10.13
N PRO A 381 -2.78 -5.07 -10.44
CA PRO A 381 -1.85 -5.79 -11.28
C PRO A 381 -1.90 -5.32 -12.74
N GLY A 382 -0.94 -4.47 -13.12
CA GLY A 382 -0.76 -3.99 -14.50
C GLY A 382 -0.03 -2.66 -14.63
N ASP A 383 -0.01 -1.84 -13.58
CA ASP A 383 0.62 -0.51 -13.56
C ASP A 383 1.98 -0.55 -12.84
N PRO A 384 3.08 0.01 -13.38
CA PRO A 384 4.35 0.18 -12.66
C PRO A 384 4.27 1.32 -11.61
N GLY A 385 3.41 1.13 -10.61
CA GLY A 385 3.09 2.12 -9.58
C GLY A 385 4.08 2.20 -8.40
N TYR A 386 3.60 2.71 -7.26
CA TYR A 386 4.47 3.18 -6.17
C TYR A 386 5.00 2.05 -5.27
N SER A 387 6.13 1.47 -5.70
CA SER A 387 6.98 0.63 -4.86
C SER A 387 7.57 1.43 -3.67
N ARG A 388 7.33 1.00 -2.43
CA ARG A 388 8.05 1.52 -1.27
C ARG A 388 9.38 0.75 -1.08
N PRO A 389 10.54 1.43 -1.09
CA PRO A 389 11.83 0.78 -0.84
C PRO A 389 12.00 0.35 0.62
N ALA A 390 12.85 -0.64 0.86
CA ALA A 390 13.09 -1.21 2.18
C ALA A 390 14.00 -0.31 3.03
N ALA A 391 13.47 0.36 4.06
CA ALA A 391 14.29 1.24 4.91
C ALA A 391 15.32 0.52 5.81
N ILE A 392 15.55 -0.78 5.62
CA ILE A 392 16.58 -1.58 6.33
C ILE A 392 17.62 -2.21 5.38
N ALA A 393 17.63 -1.86 4.09
CA ALA A 393 18.65 -2.33 3.15
C ALA A 393 20.06 -1.84 3.54
N ALA A 394 21.05 -2.74 3.50
CA ALA A 394 22.46 -2.38 3.68
C ALA A 394 23.13 -2.14 2.31
N GLY A 395 24.00 -1.13 2.20
CA GLY A 395 24.64 -0.70 0.96
C GLY A 395 23.90 0.38 0.15
N GLU A 396 22.60 0.59 0.40
CA GLU A 396 21.84 1.70 -0.20
C GLU A 396 22.06 3.01 0.60
N ASN A 397 22.61 4.04 -0.04
CA ASN A 397 22.74 5.38 0.52
C ASN A 397 21.65 6.30 -0.08
N PRO A 398 20.57 6.63 0.65
CA PRO A 398 19.40 7.33 0.08
C PRO A 398 19.62 8.82 -0.26
N ARG A 399 20.86 9.32 -0.11
CA ARG A 399 21.28 10.60 -0.70
C ARG A 399 21.50 10.50 -2.21
N ASP A 400 21.80 9.31 -2.72
CA ASP A 400 22.18 9.07 -4.12
C ASP A 400 20.92 8.84 -5.00
N ARG A 401 19.83 9.57 -4.72
CA ARG A 401 18.54 9.46 -5.41
C ARG A 401 18.62 9.95 -6.86
N PRO A 402 17.82 9.38 -7.79
CA PRO A 402 17.66 9.94 -9.13
C PRO A 402 17.05 11.35 -9.04
N GLY A 403 17.64 12.28 -9.77
CA GLY A 403 17.15 13.65 -9.92
C GLY A 403 17.56 14.21 -11.28
N PRO A 404 17.20 15.47 -11.60
CA PRO A 404 17.68 16.14 -12.80
C PRO A 404 19.17 16.45 -12.66
N SER A 405 20.02 15.55 -13.18
CA SER A 405 21.39 15.89 -13.54
C SER A 405 21.38 16.76 -14.80
N PHE A 406 22.46 17.51 -15.00
CA PHE A 406 22.63 18.30 -16.21
C PHE A 406 23.93 17.88 -16.89
N GLU A 407 23.89 17.72 -18.21
CA GLU A 407 25.06 17.47 -19.04
C GLU A 407 25.42 18.72 -19.83
N ALA A 408 26.72 18.87 -20.11
CA ALA A 408 27.29 20.13 -20.60
C ALA A 408 26.77 21.34 -19.80
N VAL A 409 26.73 21.20 -18.46
CA VAL A 409 26.32 22.26 -17.53
C VAL A 409 27.04 23.54 -17.87
N ASN A 410 26.36 24.68 -17.79
CA ASN A 410 27.01 25.98 -17.95
C ASN A 410 27.62 26.14 -19.39
N THR A 411 26.85 25.71 -20.40
CA THR A 411 27.13 25.83 -21.85
C THR A 411 25.84 26.07 -22.65
N ASP A 412 25.97 26.46 -23.92
CA ASP A 412 24.83 26.81 -24.78
C ASP A 412 24.01 25.58 -25.23
N VAL A 413 24.60 24.38 -25.17
CA VAL A 413 23.96 23.08 -25.49
C VAL A 413 23.58 22.26 -24.26
N MET A 414 23.58 22.88 -23.07
CA MET A 414 23.21 22.23 -21.80
C MET A 414 21.90 21.43 -21.93
N SER A 415 21.90 20.21 -21.41
CA SER A 415 20.77 19.28 -21.39
C SER A 415 20.47 18.80 -19.97
N ALA A 416 19.25 18.30 -19.76
CA ALA A 416 18.86 17.64 -18.50
C ALA A 416 18.80 16.12 -18.72
N THR A 417 19.41 15.36 -17.83
CA THR A 417 19.42 13.90 -17.79
C THR A 417 18.94 13.40 -16.43
N GLY A 418 18.66 12.09 -16.31
CA GLY A 418 18.33 11.48 -15.02
C GLY A 418 19.54 10.72 -14.48
N THR A 419 19.94 10.97 -13.24
CA THR A 419 20.97 10.16 -12.56
C THR A 419 20.47 8.74 -12.33
N THR A 420 21.23 7.74 -12.78
CA THR A 420 21.20 6.41 -12.18
C THR A 420 22.00 6.44 -10.88
N PRO A 421 21.48 5.93 -9.74
CA PRO A 421 22.27 5.78 -8.52
C PRO A 421 23.54 4.95 -8.75
N GLU A 422 24.65 5.30 -8.09
CA GLU A 422 25.84 4.43 -8.06
C GLU A 422 25.60 3.26 -7.10
N GLU A 423 25.61 2.02 -7.61
CA GLU A 423 25.57 0.82 -6.78
C GLU A 423 26.84 0.72 -5.91
N ARG A 424 26.72 1.06 -4.63
CA ARG A 424 27.80 0.86 -3.66
C ARG A 424 27.81 -0.59 -3.16
N GLY A 425 28.87 -1.31 -3.50
CA GLY A 425 29.23 -2.52 -2.77
C GLY A 425 29.61 -2.18 -1.32
N GLY A 426 29.43 -3.14 -0.41
CA GLY A 426 29.96 -3.08 0.95
C GLY A 426 31.49 -3.02 0.96
N THR A 427 32.10 -2.92 2.15
CA THR A 427 33.54 -2.63 2.24
C THR A 427 34.47 -3.79 1.80
N ASP A 428 33.93 -4.98 1.53
CA ASP A 428 34.61 -6.10 0.86
C ASP A 428 34.57 -6.02 -0.69
N GLY A 429 33.83 -5.04 -1.23
CA GLY A 429 33.58 -4.85 -2.66
C GLY A 429 32.30 -5.52 -3.19
N ARG A 430 31.44 -6.07 -2.33
CA ARG A 430 30.20 -6.78 -2.73
C ARG A 430 28.96 -6.16 -2.04
N PRO A 431 27.83 -5.97 -2.74
CA PRO A 431 26.58 -5.59 -2.09
C PRO A 431 26.08 -6.72 -1.17
N HIS A 432 25.40 -6.34 -0.09
CA HIS A 432 24.77 -7.27 0.87
C HIS A 432 23.25 -7.04 0.93
N PRO A 433 22.50 -7.31 -0.15
CA PRO A 433 21.09 -7.00 -0.24
C PRO A 433 20.23 -7.88 0.69
N PRO A 434 19.04 -7.41 1.11
CA PRO A 434 18.25 -8.05 2.17
C PRO A 434 17.71 -9.44 1.81
N ASP A 435 17.53 -9.75 0.52
CA ASP A 435 17.02 -11.03 0.03
C ASP A 435 17.98 -12.22 0.32
N GLU A 436 19.30 -11.96 0.36
CA GLU A 436 20.31 -12.95 0.76
C GLU A 436 20.26 -13.31 2.26
N TYR A 437 19.59 -12.50 3.10
CA TYR A 437 19.66 -12.58 4.57
C TYR A 437 18.29 -12.62 5.26
N VAL A 438 17.23 -12.95 4.52
CA VAL A 438 15.85 -13.05 5.05
C VAL A 438 15.73 -14.04 6.21
N ASP A 439 16.48 -15.14 6.21
CA ASP A 439 16.50 -16.12 7.31
C ASP A 439 17.02 -15.51 8.62
N GLU A 440 18.08 -14.69 8.57
CA GLU A 440 18.54 -13.92 9.72
C GLU A 440 17.51 -12.89 10.20
N LEU A 441 16.83 -12.22 9.25
CA LEU A 441 15.83 -11.19 9.52
C LEU A 441 14.60 -11.78 10.23
N VAL A 442 14.01 -12.84 9.66
CA VAL A 442 12.91 -13.60 10.29
C VAL A 442 13.32 -14.13 11.66
N ALA A 443 14.52 -14.72 11.79
CA ALA A 443 14.98 -15.23 13.07
C ALA A 443 15.30 -14.13 14.10
N GLY A 444 15.57 -12.89 13.67
CA GLY A 444 15.64 -11.71 14.54
C GLY A 444 14.26 -11.28 15.05
N PHE A 445 13.28 -11.25 14.13
CA PHE A 445 11.88 -10.92 14.41
C PHE A 445 11.25 -11.92 15.38
N GLU A 446 11.27 -13.23 15.08
CA GLU A 446 10.57 -14.24 15.88
C GLU A 446 11.07 -14.34 17.33
N ARG A 447 12.38 -14.15 17.57
CA ARG A 447 12.94 -14.15 18.93
C ARG A 447 12.48 -12.92 19.73
N THR A 448 12.46 -11.77 19.08
CA THR A 448 12.02 -10.51 19.70
C THR A 448 10.52 -10.54 20.00
N HIS A 449 9.73 -11.10 19.09
CA HIS A 449 8.29 -11.34 19.26
C HIS A 449 7.99 -12.17 20.50
N GLU A 450 8.68 -13.30 20.66
CA GLU A 450 8.50 -14.19 21.83
C GLU A 450 8.97 -13.54 23.15
N THR A 451 10.06 -12.74 23.14
CA THR A 451 10.47 -11.92 24.29
C THR A 451 9.41 -10.87 24.65
N LEU A 452 8.87 -10.13 23.67
CA LEU A 452 7.86 -9.09 23.90
C LEU A 452 6.54 -9.69 24.41
N ARG A 453 6.14 -10.85 23.87
CA ARG A 453 5.00 -11.64 24.35
C ARG A 453 5.13 -12.02 25.83
N GLN A 454 6.33 -12.42 26.26
CA GLN A 454 6.60 -12.77 27.66
C GLN A 454 6.59 -11.53 28.56
N LEU A 455 7.27 -10.44 28.15
CA LEU A 455 7.27 -9.17 28.88
C LEU A 455 5.88 -8.54 29.01
N HIS A 456 4.99 -8.75 28.05
CA HIS A 456 3.58 -8.33 28.13
C HIS A 456 2.78 -9.21 29.10
N ALA A 457 2.91 -10.53 29.00
CA ALA A 457 2.21 -11.48 29.88
C ALA A 457 2.60 -11.33 31.36
N ASP A 458 3.85 -10.97 31.65
CA ASP A 458 4.35 -10.67 33.00
C ASP A 458 4.04 -9.21 33.45
N GLY A 459 3.42 -8.39 32.60
CA GLY A 459 3.10 -6.98 32.85
C GLY A 459 4.31 -6.02 32.83
N ALA A 460 5.52 -6.53 32.57
CA ALA A 460 6.75 -5.75 32.56
C ALA A 460 6.84 -4.75 31.39
N PHE A 461 6.17 -5.01 30.25
CA PHE A 461 6.29 -4.15 29.07
C PHE A 461 5.80 -2.72 29.32
N PHE A 462 4.57 -2.53 29.83
CA PHE A 462 4.08 -1.20 30.27
C PHE A 462 4.38 -0.89 31.75
N GLY A 463 5.37 -1.57 32.32
CA GLY A 463 5.85 -1.37 33.68
C GLY A 463 7.27 -0.82 33.68
N SER A 464 8.26 -1.67 33.40
CA SER A 464 9.68 -1.28 33.40
C SER A 464 10.20 -0.86 32.03
N ILE A 465 9.71 -1.45 30.93
CA ILE A 465 10.26 -1.22 29.58
C ILE A 465 9.75 0.10 29.01
N VAL A 466 8.42 0.29 28.97
CA VAL A 466 7.73 1.55 28.67
C VAL A 466 6.94 1.96 29.91
N ASP A 467 7.65 2.56 30.86
CA ASP A 467 7.05 3.22 32.02
C ASP A 467 6.16 4.40 31.54
N PRO A 468 4.95 4.62 32.11
CA PRO A 468 4.16 5.81 31.83
C PRO A 468 4.92 7.14 31.90
N GLU A 469 5.89 7.29 32.82
CA GLU A 469 6.73 8.50 32.93
C GLU A 469 7.61 8.72 31.69
N LEU A 470 7.93 7.68 30.91
CA LEU A 470 8.74 7.77 29.69
C LEU A 470 7.99 8.40 28.51
N ILE A 471 6.65 8.43 28.57
CA ILE A 471 5.77 8.88 27.48
C ILE A 471 4.79 9.98 27.89
N GLU A 472 4.75 10.37 29.16
CA GLU A 472 3.93 11.49 29.61
C GLU A 472 4.42 12.81 28.98
N GLY A 473 3.50 13.54 28.33
CA GLY A 473 3.81 14.84 27.72
C GLY A 473 4.47 14.77 26.33
N VAL A 474 5.06 13.63 25.96
CA VAL A 474 5.82 13.46 24.71
C VAL A 474 4.97 13.77 23.48
N GLU A 475 5.45 14.67 22.62
CA GLU A 475 4.85 15.00 21.33
C GLU A 475 5.41 14.11 20.22
N THR A 476 4.53 13.40 19.50
CA THR A 476 4.87 12.51 18.38
C THR A 476 4.21 13.00 17.08
N ARG A 477 4.83 12.75 15.93
CA ARG A 477 4.33 13.17 14.61
C ARG A 477 3.11 12.33 14.24
N PHE A 478 2.00 13.02 14.00
CA PHE A 478 0.83 12.43 13.37
C PHE A 478 1.01 12.46 11.84
N ALA A 479 1.34 11.32 11.24
CA ALA A 479 1.35 11.16 9.79
C ALA A 479 -0.08 10.81 9.32
N PHE A 480 -0.74 11.73 8.63
CA PHE A 480 -2.04 11.51 7.96
C PHE A 480 -1.87 11.06 6.50
N ARG A 481 -0.74 11.42 5.89
CA ARG A 481 -0.29 11.03 4.55
C ARG A 481 1.19 10.62 4.62
N PRO A 482 1.66 9.71 3.76
CA PRO A 482 3.09 9.52 3.55
C PRO A 482 3.75 10.80 3.05
N ALA A 483 5.01 11.03 3.43
CA ALA A 483 5.75 12.22 2.99
C ALA A 483 5.88 12.34 1.44
N ALA A 484 5.70 11.24 0.71
CA ALA A 484 5.76 11.19 -0.75
C ALA A 484 4.56 11.86 -1.45
N GLU A 485 3.34 11.82 -0.88
CA GLU A 485 2.18 12.55 -1.45
C GLU A 485 2.50 14.05 -1.52
N TYR A 486 3.00 14.61 -0.41
CA TYR A 486 3.39 16.01 -0.35
C TYR A 486 4.59 16.36 -1.24
N ALA A 487 5.55 15.45 -1.41
CA ALA A 487 6.71 15.67 -2.28
C ALA A 487 6.27 15.85 -3.75
N SER A 488 5.41 14.95 -4.26
CA SER A 488 4.85 15.05 -5.61
C SER A 488 4.14 16.38 -5.85
N VAL A 489 3.35 16.84 -4.88
CA VAL A 489 2.65 18.14 -4.92
C VAL A 489 3.63 19.33 -4.84
N LEU A 490 4.72 19.21 -4.06
CA LEU A 490 5.79 20.21 -4.04
C LEU A 490 6.54 20.29 -5.38
N ASP A 491 6.71 19.17 -6.09
CA ASP A 491 7.35 19.14 -7.41
C ASP A 491 6.42 19.72 -8.49
N ALA A 492 5.14 19.34 -8.50
CA ALA A 492 4.12 19.91 -9.39
C ALA A 492 3.96 21.43 -9.23
N THR A 493 3.88 21.91 -7.98
CA THR A 493 3.88 23.35 -7.66
C THR A 493 5.21 24.05 -7.96
N GLY A 494 6.30 23.31 -8.19
CA GLY A 494 7.60 23.83 -8.64
C GLY A 494 7.68 24.08 -10.16
N THR A 495 6.68 23.66 -10.95
CA THR A 495 6.71 23.82 -12.41
C THR A 495 6.62 25.29 -12.86
N ARG A 496 7.21 25.60 -14.02
CA ARG A 496 7.09 26.91 -14.70
C ARG A 496 5.63 27.38 -14.86
N ALA A 497 4.67 26.46 -14.99
CA ALA A 497 3.26 26.78 -15.08
C ALA A 497 2.66 27.21 -13.73
N ALA A 498 2.95 26.48 -12.65
CA ALA A 498 2.49 26.80 -11.30
C ALA A 498 3.10 28.11 -10.76
N LEU A 499 4.38 28.37 -11.05
CA LEU A 499 5.11 29.55 -10.54
C LEU A 499 4.77 30.87 -11.25
N ARG A 500 4.07 30.83 -12.39
CA ARG A 500 3.69 32.05 -13.16
C ARG A 500 2.41 32.72 -12.67
N ASP A 501 1.50 31.97 -12.04
CA ASP A 501 0.27 32.50 -11.43
C ASP A 501 -0.23 31.52 -10.35
N GLY A 502 -0.42 32.01 -9.12
CA GLY A 502 -0.83 31.21 -7.97
C GLY A 502 -2.17 30.48 -8.15
N VAL A 503 -2.99 30.86 -9.13
CA VAL A 503 -4.14 30.05 -9.54
C VAL A 503 -3.73 28.66 -10.02
N ARG A 504 -2.64 28.54 -10.81
CA ARG A 504 -2.13 27.23 -11.24
C ARG A 504 -1.53 26.47 -10.07
N PHE A 505 -0.71 27.13 -9.24
CA PHE A 505 -0.23 26.56 -7.97
C PHE A 505 -1.38 25.97 -7.13
N THR A 506 -2.56 26.58 -7.15
CA THR A 506 -3.73 26.06 -6.41
C THR A 506 -4.29 24.76 -7.00
N VAL A 507 -4.30 24.59 -8.32
CA VAL A 507 -4.77 23.34 -8.94
C VAL A 507 -3.89 22.18 -8.50
N GLU A 508 -2.56 22.36 -8.47
CA GLU A 508 -1.65 21.31 -8.01
C GLU A 508 -1.87 20.93 -6.51
N LEU A 509 -2.34 21.87 -5.67
CA LEU A 509 -2.69 21.60 -4.26
C LEU A 509 -4.06 20.91 -4.07
N GLU A 510 -4.90 20.89 -5.09
CA GLU A 510 -6.26 20.33 -5.03
C GLU A 510 -6.30 18.82 -5.31
N ASP A 511 -5.22 18.25 -5.83
CA ASP A 511 -4.99 16.80 -5.87
C ASP A 511 -5.14 16.16 -4.47
N LEU A 512 -4.59 16.80 -3.44
CA LEU A 512 -4.75 16.35 -2.05
C LEU A 512 -6.20 16.43 -1.55
N ALA A 513 -7.06 17.26 -2.16
CA ALA A 513 -8.46 17.38 -1.78
C ALA A 513 -9.34 16.24 -2.30
N THR A 514 -8.89 15.51 -3.33
CA THR A 514 -9.64 14.42 -4.00
C THR A 514 -10.17 13.39 -3.02
N ARG A 515 -9.35 12.96 -2.04
CA ARG A 515 -9.70 11.94 -1.04
C ARG A 515 -10.90 12.25 -0.16
N PHE A 516 -11.31 13.51 -0.07
CA PHE A 516 -12.50 13.92 0.70
C PHE A 516 -13.79 13.88 -0.13
N PHE A 517 -13.70 13.52 -1.42
CA PHE A 517 -14.82 13.49 -2.36
C PHE A 517 -14.84 12.24 -3.27
N ASP A 518 -13.75 11.48 -3.38
CA ASP A 518 -13.76 10.15 -4.01
C ASP A 518 -14.52 9.12 -3.15
N GLY A 519 -14.46 9.26 -1.83
CA GLY A 519 -15.04 8.37 -0.83
C GLY A 519 -14.02 7.78 0.16
N THR A 520 -12.75 8.17 0.13
CA THR A 520 -11.70 7.54 0.97
C THR A 520 -11.48 8.21 2.33
N ALA A 521 -11.91 9.47 2.53
CA ALA A 521 -11.87 10.17 3.81
C ALA A 521 -13.09 11.07 4.05
N ASP A 522 -13.52 11.20 5.31
CA ASP A 522 -14.62 12.08 5.73
C ASP A 522 -14.18 13.58 5.75
N PRO A 523 -14.75 14.45 4.91
CA PRO A 523 -14.49 15.89 4.98
C PRO A 523 -14.92 16.52 6.30
N ASP A 524 -16.08 16.14 6.87
CA ASP A 524 -16.62 16.82 8.06
C ASP A 524 -15.76 16.53 9.31
N ARG A 525 -15.05 15.39 9.35
CA ARG A 525 -14.05 15.05 10.37
C ARG A 525 -12.65 15.62 10.11
N PHE A 526 -12.18 15.62 8.86
CA PHE A 526 -10.75 15.82 8.56
C PHE A 526 -10.40 17.07 7.72
N TRP A 527 -11.35 17.89 7.27
CA TRP A 527 -11.07 19.06 6.41
C TRP A 527 -10.09 20.09 7.01
N SER A 528 -10.01 20.21 8.34
CA SER A 528 -9.05 21.11 9.00
C SER A 528 -7.59 20.61 8.92
N LEU A 529 -7.35 19.32 8.64
CA LEU A 529 -6.02 18.85 8.21
C LEU A 529 -5.71 19.44 6.83
N TYR A 530 -6.59 19.26 5.83
CA TYR A 530 -6.35 19.76 4.47
C TYR A 530 -6.12 21.28 4.42
N ALA A 531 -6.87 22.06 5.21
CA ALA A 531 -6.62 23.49 5.34
C ALA A 531 -5.18 23.81 5.83
N ALA A 532 -4.66 23.04 6.79
CA ALA A 532 -3.30 23.18 7.31
C ALA A 532 -2.22 22.55 6.40
N GLU A 533 -2.55 21.49 5.64
CA GLU A 533 -1.72 20.93 4.57
C GLU A 533 -1.46 22.01 3.51
N ARG A 534 -2.54 22.61 2.98
CA ARG A 534 -2.51 23.74 2.04
C ARG A 534 -1.67 24.90 2.56
N ASP A 535 -1.92 25.36 3.78
CA ASP A 535 -1.19 26.50 4.37
C ASP A 535 0.32 26.23 4.48
N ALA A 536 0.73 25.00 4.81
CA ALA A 536 2.14 24.61 4.87
C ALA A 536 2.77 24.48 3.46
N LEU A 537 2.08 23.84 2.51
CA LEU A 537 2.58 23.64 1.15
C LEU A 537 2.71 24.95 0.37
N VAL A 538 1.87 25.96 0.64
CA VAL A 538 2.04 27.34 0.12
C VAL A 538 3.35 27.98 0.64
N ARG A 539 3.82 27.61 1.83
CA ARG A 539 5.16 28.00 2.34
C ARG A 539 6.30 27.12 1.81
N ARG A 540 5.98 26.09 1.00
CA ARG A 540 6.84 24.95 0.65
C ARG A 540 7.43 24.22 1.87
N ASP A 541 6.68 24.22 2.97
CA ASP A 541 6.90 23.33 4.11
C ASP A 541 6.21 21.99 3.87
N LEU A 542 6.81 20.89 4.33
CA LEU A 542 6.09 19.64 4.55
C LEU A 542 5.12 19.80 5.74
N PRO A 543 3.84 19.43 5.60
CA PRO A 543 2.88 19.47 6.71
C PRO A 543 3.33 18.56 7.86
N ARG A 544 3.52 19.14 9.05
CA ARG A 544 3.78 18.40 10.30
C ARG A 544 2.61 18.59 11.26
N PHE A 545 1.94 17.48 11.56
CA PHE A 545 0.93 17.38 12.61
C PHE A 545 1.52 16.64 13.82
N VAL A 546 0.96 16.89 14.99
CA VAL A 546 1.45 16.37 16.27
C VAL A 546 0.29 15.77 17.06
N ILE A 547 0.55 14.68 17.77
CA ILE A 547 -0.33 14.07 18.75
C ILE A 547 0.49 13.70 19.98
N ARG A 548 -0.17 13.37 21.10
CA ARG A 548 0.50 12.72 22.24
C ARG A 548 0.10 11.23 22.26
N PRO A 549 1.00 10.29 22.60
CA PRO A 549 0.69 8.87 22.71
C PRO A 549 -0.54 8.56 23.57
N ASP A 550 -0.79 9.37 24.59
CA ASP A 550 -1.86 9.22 25.58
C ASP A 550 -3.15 10.02 25.26
N ARG A 551 -3.29 10.61 24.05
CA ARG A 551 -4.45 11.43 23.65
C ARG A 551 -4.89 11.16 22.20
N THR A 552 -6.05 11.71 21.86
CA THR A 552 -6.73 11.62 20.55
C THR A 552 -6.66 12.93 19.74
N THR A 553 -6.46 14.07 20.39
CA THR A 553 -6.45 15.41 19.77
C THR A 553 -5.22 15.64 18.90
N VAL A 554 -5.43 16.09 17.65
CA VAL A 554 -4.34 16.48 16.72
C VAL A 554 -4.01 17.97 16.81
N PHE A 555 -2.73 18.30 16.78
CA PHE A 555 -2.17 19.65 16.89
C PHE A 555 -1.35 20.07 15.64
N HIS A 556 -1.33 21.37 15.35
CA HIS A 556 -0.50 22.02 14.34
C HIS A 556 -0.02 23.40 14.82
N GLU A 557 1.26 23.73 14.61
CA GLU A 557 1.94 24.93 15.15
C GLU A 557 1.57 25.24 16.62
N GLY A 558 1.47 24.21 17.47
CA GLY A 558 1.15 24.33 18.90
C GLY A 558 -0.33 24.57 19.23
N ARG A 559 -1.26 24.37 18.29
CA ARG A 559 -2.71 24.58 18.47
C ARG A 559 -3.51 23.33 18.08
N PRO A 560 -4.58 22.95 18.79
CA PRO A 560 -5.45 21.85 18.37
C PRO A 560 -6.20 22.21 17.08
N LEU A 561 -6.30 21.27 16.14
CA LEU A 561 -6.98 21.44 14.85
C LEU A 561 -8.50 21.13 14.90
N GLY A 562 -9.01 20.70 16.04
CA GLY A 562 -10.40 20.22 16.17
C GLY A 562 -10.62 18.80 15.63
N VAL A 563 -9.55 18.10 15.26
CA VAL A 563 -9.57 16.69 14.83
C VAL A 563 -9.26 15.80 16.01
N GLU A 564 -10.10 14.79 16.21
CA GLU A 564 -9.96 13.75 17.22
C GLU A 564 -9.86 12.38 16.54
N ILE A 565 -8.84 11.60 16.89
CA ILE A 565 -8.61 10.22 16.44
C ILE A 565 -9.36 9.23 17.34
N ASP A 566 -9.68 8.03 16.83
CA ASP A 566 -10.58 7.08 17.49
C ASP A 566 -10.02 6.47 18.79
N SER A 567 -8.71 6.20 18.83
CA SER A 567 -8.00 5.61 19.97
C SER A 567 -6.63 6.27 20.20
N PRO A 568 -6.18 6.43 21.46
CA PRO A 568 -4.81 6.81 21.76
C PRO A 568 -3.79 5.79 21.22
N GLY A 569 -2.63 6.28 20.79
CA GLY A 569 -1.58 5.44 20.22
C GLY A 569 -1.02 4.36 21.16
N VAL A 570 -1.03 4.62 22.48
CA VAL A 570 -0.67 3.62 23.50
C VAL A 570 -1.65 2.45 23.56
N ASP A 571 -2.93 2.70 23.30
CA ASP A 571 -3.97 1.65 23.33
C ASP A 571 -3.92 0.82 22.04
N CYS A 572 -3.63 1.45 20.89
CA CYS A 572 -3.30 0.71 19.67
C CYS A 572 -2.04 -0.17 19.82
N ALA A 573 -1.08 0.19 20.67
CA ALA A 573 0.07 -0.65 20.99
C ALA A 573 -0.28 -1.80 21.96
N ARG A 574 -1.09 -1.54 23.00
CA ARG A 574 -1.66 -2.58 23.88
C ARG A 574 -2.40 -3.65 23.08
N GLU A 575 -3.26 -3.22 22.17
CA GLU A 575 -3.97 -4.08 21.23
C GLU A 575 -3.06 -4.94 20.33
N ARG A 576 -1.87 -4.46 19.96
CA ARG A 576 -0.88 -5.24 19.20
C ARG A 576 -0.18 -6.26 20.11
N LEU A 577 0.15 -5.87 21.35
CA LEU A 577 0.75 -6.72 22.37
C LEU A 577 -0.16 -7.87 22.81
N ASP A 578 -1.46 -7.59 23.00
CA ASP A 578 -2.50 -8.59 23.28
C ASP A 578 -2.66 -9.64 22.16
N ARG A 579 -2.25 -9.27 20.93
CA ARG A 579 -2.32 -10.12 19.72
C ARG A 579 -1.00 -10.83 19.38
N LEU A 580 0.07 -10.69 20.17
CA LEU A 580 1.36 -11.37 19.92
C LEU A 580 1.30 -12.87 20.25
N ASP A 581 0.43 -13.63 19.58
CA ASP A 581 0.36 -15.09 19.73
C ASP A 581 1.21 -15.82 18.68
N ALA A 582 1.10 -17.15 18.65
CA ALA A 582 1.82 -17.98 17.69
C ALA A 582 1.30 -17.82 16.25
N ASP A 583 0.11 -17.25 16.03
CA ASP A 583 -0.54 -17.07 14.74
C ASP A 583 -0.19 -15.71 14.13
N ASP A 584 -0.20 -14.63 14.92
CA ASP A 584 0.42 -13.34 14.55
C ASP A 584 1.88 -13.54 14.18
N ARG A 585 2.69 -14.21 15.03
CA ARG A 585 4.13 -14.42 14.74
C ARG A 585 4.36 -15.05 13.37
N ARG A 586 3.54 -16.04 13.00
CA ARG A 586 3.60 -16.71 11.69
C ARG A 586 3.12 -15.81 10.55
N ARG A 587 2.04 -15.04 10.74
CA ARG A 587 1.53 -14.09 9.73
C ARG A 587 2.58 -13.00 9.45
N GLN A 588 3.11 -12.34 10.48
CA GLN A 588 4.10 -11.28 10.33
C GLN A 588 5.43 -11.81 9.76
N SER A 589 5.90 -12.98 10.20
CA SER A 589 7.12 -13.61 9.65
C SER A 589 6.96 -14.03 8.19
N ALA A 590 5.76 -14.50 7.79
CA ALA A 590 5.48 -14.80 6.39
C ALA A 590 5.47 -13.53 5.53
N LEU A 591 4.89 -12.43 6.02
CA LEU A 591 4.95 -11.13 5.33
C LEU A 591 6.39 -10.62 5.19
N VAL A 592 7.22 -10.78 6.22
CA VAL A 592 8.67 -10.47 6.15
C VAL A 592 9.35 -11.27 5.02
N SER A 593 9.10 -12.58 4.89
CA SER A 593 9.69 -13.37 3.80
C SER A 593 9.17 -12.96 2.43
N LEU A 594 7.85 -12.79 2.30
CA LEU A 594 7.19 -12.47 1.03
C LEU A 594 7.56 -11.07 0.52
N SER A 595 7.91 -10.12 1.40
CA SER A 595 8.38 -8.78 1.02
C SER A 595 9.62 -8.81 0.11
N PHE A 596 10.46 -9.85 0.24
CA PHE A 596 11.70 -10.04 -0.50
C PHE A 596 11.64 -11.23 -1.48
N ASP A 597 10.44 -11.56 -1.99
CA ASP A 597 10.18 -12.69 -2.91
C ASP A 597 10.71 -14.06 -2.43
N ARG A 598 10.66 -14.30 -1.11
CA ARG A 598 10.98 -15.61 -0.51
C ARG A 598 9.71 -16.33 -0.12
N GLU A 599 9.44 -17.49 -0.72
CA GLU A 599 8.42 -18.41 -0.18
C GLU A 599 8.75 -18.71 1.30
N PRO A 600 7.82 -18.47 2.25
CA PRO A 600 8.05 -18.83 3.64
C PRO A 600 8.19 -20.36 3.76
N PRO A 601 9.01 -20.87 4.72
CA PRO A 601 9.33 -22.28 4.80
C PRO A 601 8.06 -23.15 4.90
N PRO A 602 7.96 -24.23 4.10
CA PRO A 602 6.73 -24.99 3.98
C PRO A 602 6.35 -25.58 5.34
N ARG A 603 5.13 -25.26 5.80
CA ARG A 603 4.55 -25.69 7.08
C ARG A 603 4.80 -27.18 7.29
N GLU A 604 5.41 -27.55 8.43
CA GLU A 604 5.63 -28.95 8.79
C GLU A 604 4.35 -29.75 8.59
N LEU A 605 4.38 -30.73 7.68
CA LEU A 605 3.20 -31.51 7.35
C LEU A 605 2.74 -32.26 8.62
N PRO A 606 1.50 -32.02 9.10
CA PRO A 606 1.02 -32.69 10.29
C PRO A 606 1.04 -34.21 10.05
N ARG A 607 1.42 -34.96 11.08
CA ARG A 607 1.53 -36.42 10.99
C ARG A 607 0.23 -37.02 10.42
N PRO A 608 0.30 -38.04 9.54
CA PRO A 608 -0.90 -38.64 8.96
C PRO A 608 -1.92 -39.03 10.02
N VAL A 609 -3.11 -38.46 9.90
CA VAL A 609 -4.25 -38.62 10.80
C VAL A 609 -5.36 -39.39 10.10
N THR A 610 -6.19 -40.09 10.89
CA THR A 610 -7.43 -40.68 10.38
C THR A 610 -8.35 -39.57 9.87
N VAL A 611 -8.75 -39.66 8.61
CA VAL A 611 -9.77 -38.79 8.03
C VAL A 611 -11.15 -39.31 8.42
N THR A 612 -12.01 -38.43 8.92
CA THR A 612 -13.43 -38.67 9.23
C THR A 612 -14.24 -37.47 8.77
N ASP A 613 -15.53 -37.67 8.52
CA ASP A 613 -16.42 -36.62 8.02
C ASP A 613 -16.53 -35.45 9.01
N GLU A 614 -16.67 -35.76 10.30
CA GLU A 614 -16.61 -34.77 11.40
C GLU A 614 -15.31 -33.94 11.33
N ARG A 615 -14.15 -34.61 11.19
CA ARG A 615 -12.86 -33.91 11.12
C ARG A 615 -12.73 -33.03 9.87
N LEU A 616 -13.32 -33.42 8.74
CA LEU A 616 -13.34 -32.61 7.54
C LEU A 616 -14.22 -31.36 7.74
N VAL A 617 -15.38 -31.51 8.37
CA VAL A 617 -16.31 -30.40 8.70
C VAL A 617 -15.70 -29.45 9.75
N ASP A 618 -15.02 -29.97 10.77
CA ASP A 618 -14.29 -29.18 11.75
C ASP A 618 -13.13 -28.41 11.08
N THR A 619 -12.30 -29.09 10.27
CA THR A 619 -11.18 -28.44 9.58
C THR A 619 -11.67 -27.38 8.57
N ALA A 620 -12.77 -27.64 7.86
CA ALA A 620 -13.39 -26.67 6.96
C ALA A 620 -14.03 -25.49 7.72
N THR A 621 -14.61 -25.75 8.91
CA THR A 621 -15.06 -24.70 9.84
C THR A 621 -13.85 -23.82 10.21
N ASP A 622 -12.82 -24.39 10.82
CA ASP A 622 -11.66 -23.64 11.33
C ASP A 622 -10.99 -22.78 10.25
N LEU A 623 -10.84 -23.31 9.03
CA LEU A 623 -10.30 -22.59 7.88
C LEU A 623 -11.21 -21.43 7.43
N PHE A 624 -12.52 -21.58 7.50
CA PHE A 624 -13.47 -20.54 7.11
C PHE A 624 -13.65 -19.47 8.20
N GLU A 625 -13.67 -19.85 9.48
CA GLU A 625 -13.57 -18.90 10.60
C GLU A 625 -12.30 -18.04 10.45
N ALA A 626 -11.15 -18.64 10.12
CA ALA A 626 -9.90 -17.92 9.88
C ALA A 626 -9.91 -16.99 8.64
N ILE A 627 -10.84 -17.19 7.69
CA ILE A 627 -11.14 -16.22 6.61
C ILE A 627 -11.98 -15.06 7.16
N LEU A 628 -12.98 -15.33 8.00
CA LEU A 628 -13.81 -14.29 8.61
C LEU A 628 -13.04 -13.43 9.62
N ASP A 629 -12.10 -14.01 10.35
CA ASP A 629 -11.19 -13.29 11.25
C ASP A 629 -10.14 -12.47 10.49
N ALA A 630 -9.96 -12.73 9.20
CA ALA A 630 -9.10 -11.95 8.30
C ALA A 630 -9.81 -10.75 7.64
N THR A 631 -11.09 -10.47 7.98
CA THR A 631 -11.76 -9.29 7.43
C THR A 631 -11.17 -7.98 7.94
N VAL A 632 -11.18 -7.00 7.04
CA VAL A 632 -10.75 -5.62 7.23
C VAL A 632 -11.96 -4.71 6.94
N GLY A 633 -11.98 -3.53 7.57
CA GLY A 633 -13.12 -2.61 7.56
C GLY A 633 -13.85 -2.53 8.91
N PRO A 634 -14.84 -1.64 9.04
CA PRO A 634 -15.67 -1.47 10.24
C PRO A 634 -16.75 -2.56 10.34
N ALA A 635 -17.47 -2.58 11.47
CA ALA A 635 -18.41 -3.64 11.82
C ALA A 635 -19.72 -3.64 10.98
N GLY A 636 -19.63 -4.08 9.73
CA GLY A 636 -20.75 -4.25 8.81
C GLY A 636 -20.30 -4.58 7.38
N ASP A 637 -19.23 -3.91 6.92
CA ASP A 637 -18.58 -4.19 5.65
C ASP A 637 -17.47 -5.25 5.84
N ARG A 638 -17.44 -6.25 4.95
CA ARG A 638 -16.50 -7.38 5.03
C ARG A 638 -15.57 -7.35 3.83
N GLN A 639 -14.40 -6.75 4.03
CA GLN A 639 -13.40 -6.68 2.99
C GLN A 639 -12.20 -7.59 3.27
N TRP A 640 -11.55 -8.02 2.20
CA TRP A 640 -10.32 -8.81 2.23
C TRP A 640 -9.36 -8.27 1.18
N ALA A 641 -8.06 -8.41 1.45
CA ALA A 641 -7.03 -8.33 0.42
C ALA A 641 -6.09 -9.53 0.56
N SER A 642 -5.64 -10.06 -0.57
CA SER A 642 -4.71 -11.18 -0.63
C SER A 642 -3.32 -10.69 -1.04
N PRO A 643 -2.23 -11.21 -0.44
CA PRO A 643 -0.88 -10.93 -0.91
C PRO A 643 -0.67 -11.54 -2.30
N HIS A 644 -0.31 -10.72 -3.28
CA HIS A 644 0.14 -11.17 -4.58
C HIS A 644 1.66 -11.24 -4.55
N GLN A 645 2.22 -12.43 -4.77
CA GLN A 645 3.67 -12.63 -4.82
C GLN A 645 4.24 -11.92 -6.05
N THR A 646 5.10 -10.93 -5.79
CA THR A 646 5.82 -10.06 -6.72
C THR A 646 7.04 -9.51 -5.97
N ALA A 647 7.99 -8.91 -6.70
CA ALA A 647 9.08 -8.13 -6.11
C ALA A 647 8.87 -6.65 -6.49
N PRO A 648 8.50 -5.75 -5.54
CA PRO A 648 8.16 -6.02 -4.14
C PRO A 648 6.78 -6.69 -3.98
N LEU A 649 6.46 -7.13 -2.76
CA LEU A 649 5.16 -7.71 -2.42
C LEU A 649 4.00 -6.75 -2.69
N ALA A 650 3.02 -7.17 -3.48
CA ALA A 650 1.78 -6.42 -3.72
C ALA A 650 0.60 -7.02 -2.94
N PHE A 651 -0.50 -6.27 -2.83
CA PHE A 651 -1.78 -6.76 -2.32
C PHE A 651 -2.89 -6.47 -3.33
N VAL A 652 -3.81 -7.42 -3.49
CA VAL A 652 -4.97 -7.28 -4.39
C VAL A 652 -6.25 -7.40 -3.56
N PRO A 653 -7.20 -6.46 -3.68
CA PRO A 653 -8.48 -6.56 -2.98
C PRO A 653 -9.32 -7.72 -3.53
N THR A 654 -10.10 -8.36 -2.66
CA THR A 654 -10.99 -9.46 -3.03
C THR A 654 -12.21 -8.92 -3.79
N THR A 655 -12.09 -8.92 -5.12
CA THR A 655 -13.13 -8.58 -6.10
C THR A 655 -14.21 -9.67 -6.17
N CYS A 656 -15.12 -9.65 -7.15
CA CYS A 656 -16.23 -10.61 -7.22
C CYS A 656 -15.88 -12.06 -7.70
N PRO A 657 -14.96 -12.32 -8.65
CA PRO A 657 -14.73 -13.64 -9.28
C PRO A 657 -14.38 -14.83 -8.35
N LEU A 658 -14.40 -16.05 -8.91
CA LEU A 658 -14.23 -17.29 -8.13
C LEU A 658 -12.83 -17.47 -7.50
N ASN A 659 -11.75 -17.16 -8.21
CA ASN A 659 -10.39 -17.60 -7.82
C ASN A 659 -9.79 -16.85 -6.62
N TYR A 660 -10.03 -15.53 -6.55
CA TYR A 660 -9.49 -14.63 -5.51
C TYR A 660 -10.56 -13.70 -4.90
N GLY A 661 -11.85 -14.00 -5.16
CA GLY A 661 -12.95 -13.08 -4.94
C GLY A 661 -14.12 -13.63 -4.10
N LYS A 662 -15.09 -12.74 -3.86
CA LYS A 662 -16.26 -12.94 -2.98
C LYS A 662 -17.10 -14.15 -3.39
N CYS A 663 -17.22 -14.47 -4.68
CA CYS A 663 -17.88 -15.69 -5.15
C CYS A 663 -17.25 -16.98 -4.59
N GLY A 664 -15.92 -17.04 -4.40
CA GLY A 664 -15.25 -18.19 -3.79
C GLY A 664 -15.58 -18.33 -2.30
N ILE A 665 -15.61 -17.20 -1.58
CA ILE A 665 -15.97 -17.14 -0.15
C ILE A 665 -17.45 -17.52 0.04
N ALA A 666 -18.35 -16.98 -0.78
CA ALA A 666 -19.78 -17.31 -0.76
C ALA A 666 -20.03 -18.80 -1.05
N LEU A 667 -19.33 -19.39 -2.02
CA LEU A 667 -19.46 -20.82 -2.32
C LEU A 667 -18.97 -21.71 -1.17
N ALA A 668 -17.86 -21.35 -0.52
CA ALA A 668 -17.37 -22.05 0.67
C ALA A 668 -18.34 -21.92 1.86
N GLY A 669 -18.90 -20.73 2.10
CA GLY A 669 -19.91 -20.48 3.12
C GLY A 669 -21.22 -21.24 2.86
N ALA A 670 -21.65 -21.35 1.61
CA ALA A 670 -22.85 -22.09 1.22
C ALA A 670 -22.67 -23.61 1.44
N ALA A 671 -21.50 -24.15 1.09
CA ALA A 671 -21.15 -25.55 1.36
C ALA A 671 -21.05 -25.84 2.86
N LEU A 672 -20.54 -24.91 3.67
CA LEU A 672 -20.54 -25.03 5.13
C LEU A 672 -21.93 -24.90 5.75
N TYR A 673 -22.84 -24.11 5.17
CA TYR A 673 -24.24 -24.11 5.59
C TYR A 673 -24.90 -25.47 5.35
N ASP A 674 -24.77 -26.04 4.14
CA ASP A 674 -25.31 -27.37 3.80
C ASP A 674 -24.74 -28.46 4.73
N ALA A 675 -23.43 -28.45 4.95
CA ALA A 675 -22.75 -29.46 5.79
C ALA A 675 -23.01 -29.32 7.31
N THR A 676 -23.37 -28.13 7.82
CA THR A 676 -23.47 -27.88 9.28
C THR A 676 -24.84 -27.41 9.79
N GLY A 677 -25.72 -26.94 8.90
CA GLY A 677 -26.99 -26.31 9.26
C GLY A 677 -26.87 -24.99 10.03
N ARG A 678 -25.69 -24.35 10.06
CA ARG A 678 -25.45 -23.13 10.86
C ARG A 678 -25.88 -21.86 10.10
N ASP A 679 -27.03 -21.29 10.47
CA ASP A 679 -27.61 -20.06 9.88
C ASP A 679 -26.70 -18.81 9.86
N ARG A 680 -25.58 -18.82 10.59
CA ARG A 680 -24.56 -17.77 10.49
C ARG A 680 -23.87 -17.74 9.12
N TYR A 681 -23.65 -18.90 8.49
CA TYR A 681 -23.03 -18.96 7.17
C TYR A 681 -24.03 -18.59 6.07
N ARG A 682 -25.30 -18.99 6.19
CA ARG A 682 -26.34 -18.58 5.23
C ARG A 682 -26.54 -17.07 5.19
N ARG A 683 -26.49 -16.37 6.34
CA ARG A 683 -26.59 -14.90 6.37
C ARG A 683 -25.41 -14.24 5.66
N LEU A 684 -24.18 -14.59 6.04
CA LEU A 684 -22.96 -14.15 5.35
C LEU A 684 -23.02 -14.39 3.83
N VAL A 685 -23.56 -15.53 3.39
CA VAL A 685 -23.72 -15.85 1.97
C VAL A 685 -24.75 -14.94 1.29
N GLY A 686 -25.81 -14.54 2.00
CA GLY A 686 -26.75 -13.51 1.54
C GLY A 686 -26.06 -12.14 1.41
N ASP A 687 -25.38 -11.70 2.47
CA ASP A 687 -24.61 -10.45 2.52
C ASP A 687 -23.65 -10.35 1.30
N LEU A 688 -22.82 -11.39 1.09
CA LEU A 688 -21.88 -11.48 -0.04
C LEU A 688 -22.54 -11.61 -1.42
N VAL A 689 -23.79 -12.07 -1.50
CA VAL A 689 -24.55 -12.15 -2.76
C VAL A 689 -25.13 -10.78 -3.11
N GLU A 690 -25.62 -10.02 -2.13
CA GLU A 690 -26.09 -8.63 -2.34
C GLU A 690 -24.92 -7.74 -2.82
N GLU A 691 -23.74 -7.86 -2.21
CA GLU A 691 -22.51 -7.17 -2.67
C GLU A 691 -22.11 -7.52 -4.13
N VAL A 692 -22.32 -8.77 -4.56
CA VAL A 692 -22.04 -9.20 -5.95
C VAL A 692 -23.14 -8.73 -6.91
N VAL A 693 -24.39 -8.59 -6.47
CA VAL A 693 -25.48 -8.00 -7.27
C VAL A 693 -25.22 -6.52 -7.53
N ASP A 694 -24.85 -5.76 -6.50
CA ASP A 694 -24.55 -4.33 -6.64
C ASP A 694 -23.34 -4.09 -7.58
N TYR A 695 -22.31 -4.94 -7.49
CA TYR A 695 -21.22 -4.97 -8.47
C TYR A 695 -21.72 -5.24 -9.90
N LEU A 696 -22.49 -6.31 -10.12
CA LEU A 696 -23.02 -6.66 -11.44
C LEU A 696 -23.93 -5.56 -12.04
N GLY A 697 -24.62 -4.79 -11.19
CA GLY A 697 -25.41 -3.61 -11.60
C GLY A 697 -24.58 -2.38 -11.95
N ALA A 698 -23.29 -2.35 -11.60
CA ALA A 698 -22.37 -1.23 -11.82
C ALA A 698 -21.27 -1.50 -12.88
N VAL A 699 -21.12 -2.73 -13.36
CA VAL A 699 -20.13 -3.09 -14.39
C VAL A 699 -20.51 -2.53 -15.76
N GLU A 700 -19.65 -1.66 -16.30
CA GLU A 700 -19.66 -1.31 -17.73
C GLU A 700 -18.87 -2.35 -18.54
N ALA A 701 -19.29 -2.62 -19.78
CA ALA A 701 -18.67 -3.62 -20.65
C ALA A 701 -17.40 -3.07 -21.35
N PRO A 702 -16.39 -3.92 -21.66
CA PRO A 702 -16.40 -5.39 -21.64
C PRO A 702 -16.00 -6.02 -20.30
N VAL A 703 -16.53 -7.22 -20.03
CA VAL A 703 -16.23 -8.02 -18.83
C VAL A 703 -15.14 -9.06 -19.12
N GLU A 704 -14.26 -9.37 -18.15
CA GLU A 704 -13.26 -10.45 -18.33
C GLU A 704 -13.96 -11.80 -18.58
N ARG A 705 -13.36 -12.62 -19.45
CA ARG A 705 -13.86 -13.93 -19.89
C ARG A 705 -13.35 -15.07 -19.01
N GLY A 706 -14.00 -16.22 -19.09
CA GLY A 706 -13.53 -17.48 -18.48
C GLY A 706 -14.11 -17.85 -17.11
N GLY A 707 -13.67 -19.01 -16.62
CA GLY A 707 -14.29 -19.77 -15.53
C GLY A 707 -13.61 -19.62 -14.17
N THR A 708 -12.49 -18.88 -14.05
CA THR A 708 -11.85 -18.61 -12.75
C THR A 708 -11.74 -17.12 -12.41
N HIS A 709 -11.54 -16.26 -13.41
CA HIS A 709 -11.43 -14.80 -13.22
C HIS A 709 -12.57 -14.03 -13.90
N GLY A 710 -13.07 -14.48 -15.05
CA GLY A 710 -14.15 -13.81 -15.75
C GLY A 710 -15.57 -14.10 -15.25
N VAL A 711 -16.53 -13.57 -16.02
CA VAL A 711 -17.98 -13.68 -15.79
C VAL A 711 -18.48 -15.13 -15.67
N GLY A 712 -17.90 -16.08 -16.41
CA GLY A 712 -18.23 -17.51 -16.29
C GLY A 712 -17.99 -18.08 -14.89
N SER A 713 -17.01 -17.53 -14.16
CA SER A 713 -16.71 -17.88 -12.77
C SER A 713 -17.81 -17.41 -11.80
N VAL A 714 -18.39 -16.23 -12.06
CA VAL A 714 -19.48 -15.63 -11.29
C VAL A 714 -20.77 -16.42 -11.52
N VAL A 715 -21.11 -16.72 -12.79
CA VAL A 715 -22.26 -17.58 -13.14
C VAL A 715 -22.15 -18.94 -12.45
N TYR A 716 -20.99 -19.60 -12.51
CA TYR A 716 -20.76 -20.89 -11.84
C TYR A 716 -21.00 -20.79 -10.32
N ALA A 717 -20.38 -19.80 -9.68
CA ALA A 717 -20.41 -19.67 -8.23
C ALA A 717 -21.80 -19.33 -7.70
N LEU A 718 -22.46 -18.31 -8.26
CA LEU A 718 -23.81 -17.92 -7.86
C LEU A 718 -24.83 -19.03 -8.12
N SER A 719 -24.69 -19.77 -9.23
CA SER A 719 -25.53 -20.96 -9.49
C SER A 719 -25.33 -22.07 -8.46
N ALA A 720 -24.08 -22.33 -8.05
CA ALA A 720 -23.76 -23.31 -7.04
C ALA A 720 -24.25 -22.88 -5.64
N VAL A 721 -24.07 -21.60 -5.27
CA VAL A 721 -24.59 -21.00 -4.04
C VAL A 721 -26.12 -21.13 -3.99
N ALA A 722 -26.83 -20.64 -5.00
CA ALA A 722 -28.30 -20.69 -5.08
C ALA A 722 -28.87 -22.11 -4.89
N GLY A 723 -28.19 -23.12 -5.45
CA GLY A 723 -28.56 -24.53 -5.28
C GLY A 723 -28.24 -25.15 -3.90
N LEU A 724 -27.31 -24.57 -3.14
CA LEU A 724 -26.90 -25.03 -1.80
C LEU A 724 -27.71 -24.36 -0.67
N VAL A 725 -28.07 -23.08 -0.81
CA VAL A 725 -28.81 -22.33 0.21
C VAL A 725 -30.31 -22.14 -0.10
N ASP A 726 -30.82 -22.62 -1.25
CA ASP A 726 -32.17 -22.33 -1.77
C ASP A 726 -32.43 -20.81 -1.77
N ASP A 727 -31.57 -20.08 -2.48
CA ASP A 727 -31.59 -18.62 -2.56
C ASP A 727 -31.98 -18.13 -3.96
N ARG A 728 -32.89 -17.14 -3.99
CA ARG A 728 -33.44 -16.58 -5.22
C ARG A 728 -32.63 -15.41 -5.74
N THR A 729 -32.10 -14.57 -4.86
CA THR A 729 -31.24 -13.45 -5.24
C THR A 729 -29.99 -13.98 -5.93
N ALA A 730 -29.36 -15.02 -5.37
CA ALA A 730 -28.23 -15.71 -5.99
C ALA A 730 -28.59 -16.36 -7.35
N ARG A 731 -29.79 -16.92 -7.50
CA ARG A 731 -30.25 -17.50 -8.79
C ARG A 731 -30.45 -16.42 -9.85
N ASP A 732 -31.15 -15.35 -9.51
CA ASP A 732 -31.47 -14.28 -10.45
C ASP A 732 -30.18 -13.52 -10.84
N ALA A 733 -29.28 -13.25 -9.88
CA ALA A 733 -27.94 -12.71 -10.13
C ALA A 733 -27.06 -13.61 -11.02
N ALA A 734 -27.13 -14.94 -10.85
CA ALA A 734 -26.43 -15.89 -11.73
C ALA A 734 -26.96 -15.84 -13.18
N ARG A 735 -28.24 -15.48 -13.35
CA ARG A 735 -28.88 -15.31 -14.66
C ARG A 735 -28.48 -14.00 -15.33
N ASP A 736 -28.45 -12.92 -14.56
CA ASP A 736 -28.04 -11.60 -15.06
C ASP A 736 -26.55 -11.62 -15.44
N ALA A 737 -25.70 -12.26 -14.63
CA ALA A 737 -24.31 -12.55 -15.00
C ALA A 737 -24.18 -13.43 -16.26
N ALA A 738 -25.08 -14.39 -16.49
CA ALA A 738 -25.10 -15.17 -17.73
C ALA A 738 -25.48 -14.33 -18.96
N GLY A 739 -26.24 -13.25 -18.78
CA GLY A 739 -26.53 -12.24 -19.79
C GLY A 739 -25.35 -11.31 -20.12
N LEU A 740 -24.33 -11.24 -19.25
CA LEU A 740 -23.11 -10.44 -19.47
C LEU A 740 -22.00 -11.20 -20.22
N VAL A 741 -22.21 -12.46 -20.61
CA VAL A 741 -21.21 -13.25 -21.35
C VAL A 741 -21.02 -12.70 -22.77
N PRO A 742 -19.84 -12.13 -23.14
CA PRO A 742 -19.70 -11.30 -24.34
C PRO A 742 -20.04 -11.98 -25.67
N GLU A 743 -20.86 -11.33 -26.50
CA GLU A 743 -21.29 -11.83 -27.83
C GLU A 743 -20.18 -11.77 -28.88
N ASP A 744 -19.29 -10.79 -28.78
CA ASP A 744 -18.13 -10.66 -29.65
C ASP A 744 -17.09 -11.76 -29.38
N ARG A 745 -16.38 -12.17 -30.44
CA ARG A 745 -15.38 -13.24 -30.41
C ARG A 745 -14.21 -12.85 -31.34
N PRO A 746 -13.18 -12.13 -30.84
CA PRO A 746 -12.04 -11.73 -31.64
C PRO A 746 -11.14 -12.93 -32.02
N ASP A 747 -10.15 -12.71 -32.88
CA ASP A 747 -9.24 -13.75 -33.37
C ASP A 747 -8.18 -14.20 -32.32
N ASP A 748 -7.98 -13.41 -31.27
CA ASP A 748 -7.05 -13.64 -30.15
C ASP A 748 -7.75 -14.09 -28.84
N ASP A 749 -9.04 -14.41 -28.91
CA ASP A 749 -9.85 -14.82 -27.74
C ASP A 749 -9.33 -16.13 -27.12
N PRO A 750 -8.99 -16.18 -25.82
CA PRO A 750 -8.50 -17.41 -25.19
C PRO A 750 -9.57 -18.51 -25.19
N PHE A 751 -9.14 -19.77 -25.39
CA PHE A 751 -10.05 -20.92 -25.42
C PHE A 751 -10.14 -21.68 -24.09
N ASP A 752 -9.25 -21.42 -23.12
CA ASP A 752 -9.07 -22.25 -21.92
C ASP A 752 -10.17 -22.14 -20.84
N VAL A 753 -9.99 -22.85 -19.71
CA VAL A 753 -10.99 -22.90 -18.62
C VAL A 753 -10.86 -21.71 -17.65
N THR A 754 -9.69 -21.10 -17.54
CA THR A 754 -9.41 -20.02 -16.58
C THR A 754 -9.89 -18.65 -17.05
N ARG A 755 -9.48 -18.27 -18.27
CA ARG A 755 -9.75 -16.98 -18.92
C ARG A 755 -10.52 -17.11 -20.22
N GLY A 756 -10.66 -18.33 -20.75
CA GLY A 756 -11.20 -18.55 -22.08
C GLY A 756 -12.63 -19.07 -22.18
N THR A 757 -13.06 -19.24 -23.43
CA THR A 757 -14.42 -19.66 -23.79
C THR A 757 -14.85 -20.98 -23.13
N ALA A 758 -13.94 -21.95 -22.93
CA ALA A 758 -14.28 -23.20 -22.25
C ALA A 758 -14.69 -22.99 -20.78
N GLY A 759 -14.16 -21.95 -20.12
CA GLY A 759 -14.53 -21.54 -18.77
C GLY A 759 -15.92 -20.91 -18.71
N GLU A 760 -16.25 -20.04 -19.67
CA GLU A 760 -17.59 -19.44 -19.81
C GLU A 760 -18.65 -20.51 -20.04
N LEU A 761 -18.38 -21.44 -20.98
CA LEU A 761 -19.22 -22.59 -21.28
C LEU A 761 -19.52 -23.45 -20.04
N LEU A 762 -18.52 -23.70 -19.20
CA LEU A 762 -18.71 -24.45 -17.94
C LEU A 762 -19.56 -23.70 -16.92
N GLY A 763 -19.50 -22.36 -16.89
CA GLY A 763 -20.39 -21.51 -16.10
C GLY A 763 -21.85 -21.61 -16.56
N LEU A 764 -22.11 -21.38 -17.84
CA LEU A 764 -23.47 -21.45 -18.41
C LEU A 764 -24.10 -22.83 -18.25
N LEU A 765 -23.34 -23.91 -18.48
CA LEU A 765 -23.82 -25.28 -18.25
C LEU A 765 -24.17 -25.53 -16.76
N ALA A 766 -23.37 -25.00 -15.83
CA ALA A 766 -23.63 -25.15 -14.40
C ALA A 766 -24.89 -24.38 -13.93
N TYR A 767 -25.25 -23.28 -14.59
CA TYR A 767 -26.55 -22.63 -14.40
C TYR A 767 -27.69 -23.49 -14.98
N TYR A 768 -27.57 -23.91 -16.25
CA TYR A 768 -28.63 -24.64 -16.95
C TYR A 768 -29.03 -25.94 -16.24
N GLU A 769 -28.06 -26.75 -15.80
CA GLU A 769 -28.32 -28.03 -15.11
C GLU A 769 -29.08 -27.90 -13.78
N ARG A 770 -29.11 -26.71 -13.18
CA ARG A 770 -29.83 -26.43 -11.92
C ARG A 770 -31.20 -25.80 -12.15
N PHE A 771 -31.37 -25.10 -13.27
CA PHE A 771 -32.45 -24.12 -13.43
C PHE A 771 -33.26 -24.26 -14.74
N GLU A 772 -32.81 -25.09 -15.67
CA GLU A 772 -33.47 -25.49 -16.93
C GLU A 772 -33.91 -24.32 -17.82
N ASP A 773 -33.13 -23.24 -17.87
CA ASP A 773 -33.43 -22.06 -18.70
C ASP A 773 -32.90 -22.20 -20.14
N PRO A 774 -33.76 -22.33 -21.17
CA PRO A 774 -33.31 -22.63 -22.53
C PRO A 774 -32.38 -21.56 -23.10
N ALA A 775 -32.59 -20.27 -22.78
CA ALA A 775 -31.76 -19.19 -23.31
C ALA A 775 -30.28 -19.30 -22.88
N VAL A 776 -30.03 -19.85 -21.68
CA VAL A 776 -28.67 -20.10 -21.18
C VAL A 776 -28.05 -21.33 -21.85
N LEU A 777 -28.85 -22.34 -22.22
CA LEU A 777 -28.36 -23.46 -23.03
C LEU A 777 -28.08 -23.06 -24.47
N ASP A 778 -28.94 -22.26 -25.10
CA ASP A 778 -28.74 -21.74 -26.46
C ASP A 778 -27.42 -20.97 -26.53
N ARG A 779 -27.17 -20.08 -25.55
CA ARG A 779 -25.90 -19.37 -25.39
C ARG A 779 -24.71 -20.31 -25.16
N ALA A 780 -24.86 -21.36 -24.37
CA ALA A 780 -23.82 -22.39 -24.19
C ALA A 780 -23.53 -23.16 -25.49
N ILE A 781 -24.53 -23.41 -26.34
CA ILE A 781 -24.36 -24.04 -27.65
C ILE A 781 -23.55 -23.11 -28.58
N GLU A 782 -23.82 -21.81 -28.60
CA GLU A 782 -23.04 -20.83 -29.39
C GLU A 782 -21.55 -20.83 -29.00
N LEU A 783 -21.23 -20.82 -27.71
CA LEU A 783 -19.83 -20.92 -27.23
C LEU A 783 -19.17 -22.24 -27.64
N GLY A 784 -19.93 -23.34 -27.63
CA GLY A 784 -19.48 -24.63 -28.14
C GLY A 784 -19.21 -24.62 -29.64
N GLU A 785 -20.07 -23.99 -30.44
CA GLU A 785 -19.90 -23.89 -31.90
C GLU A 785 -18.72 -22.98 -32.28
N TYR A 786 -18.49 -21.90 -31.53
CA TYR A 786 -17.26 -21.09 -31.65
C TYR A 786 -16.01 -21.92 -31.34
N LEU A 787 -15.99 -22.67 -30.21
CA LEU A 787 -14.88 -23.58 -29.91
C LEU A 787 -14.64 -24.60 -31.05
N LEU A 788 -15.69 -25.17 -31.66
CA LEU A 788 -15.50 -26.05 -32.82
C LEU A 788 -14.88 -25.33 -34.02
N ALA A 789 -15.34 -24.12 -34.35
CA ALA A 789 -14.82 -23.33 -35.47
C ALA A 789 -13.36 -22.86 -35.27
N SER A 790 -12.98 -22.56 -34.03
CA SER A 790 -11.63 -22.11 -33.66
C SER A 790 -10.60 -23.23 -33.57
N SER A 791 -11.02 -24.50 -33.59
CA SER A 791 -10.09 -25.64 -33.56
C SER A 791 -9.14 -25.67 -34.78
N ARG A 792 -7.95 -26.24 -34.58
CA ARG A 792 -6.88 -26.40 -35.57
C ARG A 792 -6.38 -27.84 -35.57
N ARG A 793 -5.78 -28.28 -36.68
CA ARG A 793 -5.18 -29.62 -36.78
C ARG A 793 -3.67 -29.58 -36.54
N HIS A 794 -3.23 -30.13 -35.42
CA HIS A 794 -1.83 -30.24 -35.02
C HIS A 794 -1.51 -31.71 -34.69
N GLY A 795 -0.37 -32.23 -35.17
CA GLY A 795 0.07 -33.60 -34.90
C GLY A 795 -0.84 -34.73 -35.42
N GLY A 796 -1.92 -34.40 -36.13
CA GLY A 796 -2.96 -35.33 -36.56
C GLY A 796 -4.30 -35.20 -35.81
N HIS A 797 -4.34 -34.40 -34.73
CA HIS A 797 -5.49 -34.21 -33.85
C HIS A 797 -6.12 -32.82 -34.01
N GLU A 798 -7.41 -32.71 -33.69
CA GLU A 798 -8.13 -31.44 -33.48
C GLU A 798 -7.88 -30.89 -32.06
N VAL A 799 -7.31 -29.69 -31.99
CA VAL A 799 -6.83 -29.02 -30.76
C VAL A 799 -6.98 -27.49 -30.86
N TRP A 800 -6.71 -26.79 -29.76
CA TRP A 800 -6.69 -25.33 -29.67
C TRP A 800 -5.31 -24.84 -29.24
N GLU A 801 -4.86 -23.74 -29.84
CA GLU A 801 -3.66 -22.99 -29.44
C GLU A 801 -4.02 -22.20 -28.17
N THR A 802 -3.25 -22.34 -27.08
CA THR A 802 -3.66 -21.77 -25.77
C THR A 802 -2.56 -21.08 -24.97
N VAL A 803 -1.31 -21.55 -25.03
CA VAL A 803 -0.17 -20.94 -24.32
C VAL A 803 0.93 -20.70 -25.33
N ASP A 804 1.40 -19.46 -25.42
CA ASP A 804 2.44 -19.02 -26.37
C ASP A 804 2.14 -19.36 -27.85
N GLY A 805 0.85 -19.43 -28.22
CA GLY A 805 0.40 -19.85 -29.56
C GLY A 805 0.48 -21.35 -29.83
N GLU A 806 0.76 -22.18 -28.82
CA GLU A 806 0.90 -23.63 -28.95
C GLU A 806 -0.22 -24.41 -28.21
N PRO A 807 -0.59 -25.62 -28.66
CA PRO A 807 -1.56 -26.47 -27.95
C PRO A 807 -0.99 -27.06 -26.65
N ALA A 808 -1.24 -26.37 -25.54
CA ALA A 808 -0.82 -26.82 -24.21
C ALA A 808 -1.72 -27.94 -23.65
N THR A 809 -1.24 -28.66 -22.64
CA THR A 809 -1.95 -29.80 -22.04
C THR A 809 -2.26 -29.60 -20.55
N GLY A 810 -3.31 -30.26 -20.05
CA GLY A 810 -3.85 -30.11 -18.71
C GLY A 810 -5.20 -29.39 -18.70
N PHE A 811 -5.79 -29.21 -17.51
CA PHE A 811 -7.19 -28.78 -17.39
C PHE A 811 -7.39 -27.26 -17.38
N ALA A 812 -6.48 -26.50 -16.75
CA ALA A 812 -6.63 -25.05 -16.63
C ALA A 812 -6.43 -24.31 -17.96
N HIS A 813 -5.29 -24.57 -18.62
CA HIS A 813 -4.78 -23.85 -19.78
C HIS A 813 -4.62 -24.71 -21.05
N GLY A 814 -5.29 -25.87 -21.12
CA GLY A 814 -4.98 -26.90 -22.11
C GLY A 814 -6.14 -27.77 -22.55
N GLN A 815 -5.82 -28.73 -23.44
CA GLN A 815 -6.79 -29.48 -24.22
C GLN A 815 -7.78 -30.27 -23.35
N SER A 816 -7.34 -30.85 -22.23
CA SER A 816 -8.23 -31.59 -21.30
C SER A 816 -9.34 -30.72 -20.70
N GLY A 817 -9.12 -29.42 -20.54
CA GLY A 817 -10.15 -28.48 -20.07
C GLY A 817 -11.23 -28.20 -21.12
N ILE A 818 -10.79 -27.94 -22.35
CA ILE A 818 -11.67 -27.65 -23.50
C ILE A 818 -12.42 -28.93 -23.93
N ALA A 819 -11.74 -30.07 -23.90
CA ALA A 819 -12.36 -31.37 -24.10
C ALA A 819 -13.44 -31.68 -23.06
N TRP A 820 -13.22 -31.31 -21.79
CA TRP A 820 -14.22 -31.46 -20.75
C TRP A 820 -15.45 -30.56 -20.99
N SER A 821 -15.27 -29.28 -21.31
CA SER A 821 -16.40 -28.37 -21.59
C SER A 821 -17.23 -28.83 -22.79
N LEU A 822 -16.58 -29.25 -23.89
CA LEU A 822 -17.25 -29.80 -25.08
C LEU A 822 -17.91 -31.16 -24.84
N ALA A 823 -17.29 -32.05 -24.06
CA ALA A 823 -17.91 -33.33 -23.69
C ALA A 823 -19.14 -33.15 -22.78
N ARG A 824 -19.10 -32.14 -21.90
CA ARG A 824 -20.23 -31.76 -21.02
C ARG A 824 -21.38 -31.16 -21.84
N LEU A 825 -21.08 -30.23 -22.76
CA LEU A 825 -22.07 -29.68 -23.68
C LEU A 825 -22.72 -30.79 -24.55
N ALA A 826 -21.94 -31.76 -25.03
CA ALA A 826 -22.45 -32.87 -25.84
C ALA A 826 -23.47 -33.75 -25.11
N ASP A 827 -23.33 -33.91 -23.79
CA ASP A 827 -24.25 -34.68 -22.95
C ASP A 827 -25.52 -33.86 -22.63
N VAL A 828 -25.33 -32.61 -22.21
CA VAL A 828 -26.41 -31.68 -21.80
C VAL A 828 -27.31 -31.26 -22.97
N ALA A 829 -26.73 -30.91 -24.13
CA ALA A 829 -27.48 -30.58 -25.35
C ALA A 829 -27.89 -31.83 -26.16
N GLY A 830 -27.39 -33.02 -25.79
CA GLY A 830 -27.56 -34.27 -26.56
C GLY A 830 -26.85 -34.29 -27.92
N ASP A 831 -26.09 -33.25 -28.26
CA ASP A 831 -25.46 -33.08 -29.57
C ASP A 831 -24.07 -33.73 -29.64
N ARG A 832 -23.96 -34.75 -30.49
CA ARG A 832 -22.73 -35.52 -30.69
C ARG A 832 -21.65 -34.79 -31.48
N ARG A 833 -21.93 -33.62 -32.08
CA ARG A 833 -20.91 -32.80 -32.78
C ARG A 833 -19.76 -32.44 -31.84
N PHE A 834 -20.05 -31.95 -30.64
CA PHE A 834 -19.05 -31.55 -29.64
C PHE A 834 -18.25 -32.76 -29.08
N ALA A 835 -18.85 -33.96 -29.09
CA ALA A 835 -18.23 -35.15 -28.51
C ALA A 835 -17.07 -35.75 -29.33
N ALA A 836 -16.94 -35.45 -30.62
CA ALA A 836 -15.84 -36.00 -31.42
C ALA A 836 -14.51 -35.25 -31.17
N PRO A 837 -14.43 -33.90 -31.33
CA PRO A 837 -13.20 -33.15 -31.05
C PRO A 837 -12.74 -33.28 -29.60
N ALA A 838 -13.68 -33.33 -28.63
CA ALA A 838 -13.37 -33.59 -27.23
C ALA A 838 -12.59 -34.90 -26.99
N ARG A 839 -12.87 -35.96 -27.76
CA ARG A 839 -12.11 -37.23 -27.65
C ARG A 839 -10.75 -37.15 -28.31
N ASP A 840 -10.62 -36.39 -29.39
CA ASP A 840 -9.36 -36.26 -30.14
C ASP A 840 -8.35 -35.37 -29.40
N ALA A 841 -8.82 -34.29 -28.80
CA ALA A 841 -8.07 -33.46 -27.85
C ALA A 841 -7.52 -34.27 -26.65
N LEU A 842 -8.30 -35.20 -26.09
CA LEU A 842 -7.83 -36.13 -25.05
C LEU A 842 -6.86 -37.21 -25.59
N ALA A 843 -6.94 -37.54 -26.88
CA ALA A 843 -5.99 -38.44 -27.54
C ALA A 843 -4.63 -37.74 -27.73
N PHE A 844 -4.62 -36.48 -28.20
CA PHE A 844 -3.43 -35.63 -28.30
C PHE A 844 -2.65 -35.58 -26.98
N GLU A 845 -3.32 -35.27 -25.86
CA GLU A 845 -2.63 -35.27 -24.55
C GLU A 845 -2.07 -36.64 -24.20
N THR A 846 -2.81 -37.70 -24.49
CA THR A 846 -2.42 -39.08 -24.19
C THR A 846 -1.20 -39.55 -24.99
N ASP A 847 -1.07 -39.13 -26.26
CA ASP A 847 0.08 -39.47 -27.10
C ASP A 847 1.29 -38.54 -26.84
N ARG A 848 1.09 -37.25 -26.57
CA ARG A 848 2.16 -36.36 -26.06
C ARG A 848 2.75 -36.89 -24.74
N SER A 849 1.90 -37.40 -23.84
CA SER A 849 2.33 -38.06 -22.58
C SER A 849 3.14 -39.34 -22.78
N ARG A 850 3.06 -40.00 -23.94
CA ARG A 850 3.82 -41.22 -24.26
C ARG A 850 5.20 -40.93 -24.83
N VAL A 851 5.35 -39.80 -25.55
CA VAL A 851 6.61 -39.40 -26.18
C VAL A 851 7.64 -38.92 -25.15
N ASP A 852 7.22 -38.16 -24.13
CA ASP A 852 8.12 -37.53 -23.14
C ASP A 852 8.75 -38.48 -22.11
N GLY A 853 8.52 -39.80 -22.21
CA GLY A 853 9.17 -40.85 -21.41
C GLY A 853 8.91 -40.82 -19.90
N THR A 854 8.17 -39.81 -19.43
CA THR A 854 7.82 -39.55 -18.04
C THR A 854 6.31 -39.28 -17.98
N GLY A 855 5.61 -39.80 -16.97
CA GLY A 855 4.15 -39.63 -16.84
C GLY A 855 3.72 -38.22 -16.40
N SER A 856 4.46 -37.18 -16.78
CA SER A 856 4.30 -35.79 -16.37
C SER A 856 4.29 -34.86 -17.57
N HIS A 857 3.15 -34.22 -17.80
CA HIS A 857 2.94 -33.23 -18.85
C HIS A 857 3.94 -32.06 -18.72
N ARG A 858 4.84 -31.94 -19.69
CA ARG A 858 5.73 -30.77 -19.82
C ARG A 858 4.96 -29.55 -20.30
N SER A 859 5.15 -28.42 -19.62
CA SER A 859 4.88 -27.08 -20.15
C SER A 859 6.16 -26.52 -20.78
N GLY A 860 6.03 -25.58 -21.73
CA GLY A 860 7.14 -25.04 -22.52
C GLY A 860 8.01 -24.01 -21.80
N SER A 861 8.73 -24.38 -20.74
CA SER A 861 9.87 -23.60 -20.26
C SER A 861 10.94 -24.49 -19.60
N ALA A 862 12.20 -24.05 -19.62
CA ALA A 862 13.36 -24.93 -19.46
C ALA A 862 13.90 -25.07 -18.02
N THR A 863 13.07 -25.45 -17.05
CA THR A 863 13.54 -25.97 -15.74
C THR A 863 12.78 -27.23 -15.33
N ALA A 864 13.49 -28.19 -14.73
CA ALA A 864 12.95 -29.52 -14.44
C ALA A 864 12.47 -29.65 -12.98
N SER A 865 11.15 -29.57 -12.76
CA SER A 865 10.52 -30.05 -11.52
C SER A 865 9.24 -30.84 -11.80
N VAL A 866 9.07 -31.99 -11.14
CA VAL A 866 7.88 -32.85 -11.30
C VAL A 866 6.80 -32.40 -10.32
N THR A 867 5.94 -31.47 -10.75
CA THR A 867 4.91 -30.87 -9.90
C THR A 867 3.53 -31.54 -10.07
N SER A 868 3.14 -32.38 -9.11
CA SER A 868 1.79 -32.95 -9.05
C SER A 868 0.80 -31.99 -8.39
N ARG A 869 0.29 -31.01 -9.15
CA ARG A 869 -0.69 -30.01 -8.72
C ARG A 869 -2.07 -30.23 -9.36
N TRP A 870 -3.14 -29.71 -8.75
CA TRP A 870 -4.54 -30.07 -9.08
C TRP A 870 -4.96 -29.72 -10.54
N TRP A 871 -4.37 -28.67 -11.11
CA TRP A 871 -4.59 -28.27 -12.51
C TRP A 871 -3.87 -29.13 -13.55
N ARG A 872 -3.04 -30.12 -13.14
CA ARG A 872 -2.23 -30.98 -14.03
C ARG A 872 -2.48 -32.49 -13.92
N ARG A 873 -3.34 -33.01 -13.03
CA ARG A 873 -3.57 -34.48 -12.89
C ARG A 873 -4.93 -34.98 -12.36
N PRO A 874 -5.53 -34.42 -11.29
CA PRO A 874 -6.82 -34.94 -10.79
C PRO A 874 -7.99 -34.83 -11.77
N ALA A 875 -8.07 -33.71 -12.50
CA ALA A 875 -9.14 -33.47 -13.47
C ALA A 875 -9.13 -34.47 -14.65
N ASP A 876 -7.96 -34.98 -15.05
CA ASP A 876 -7.83 -36.06 -16.02
C ASP A 876 -8.64 -37.30 -15.64
N ALA A 877 -8.63 -37.68 -14.35
CA ALA A 877 -9.39 -38.83 -13.89
C ALA A 877 -10.90 -38.57 -14.01
N SER A 878 -11.35 -37.36 -13.66
CA SER A 878 -12.74 -36.94 -13.82
C SER A 878 -13.18 -36.91 -15.29
N ALA A 879 -12.41 -36.26 -16.17
CA ALA A 879 -12.72 -36.12 -17.59
C ALA A 879 -12.63 -37.45 -18.37
N ARG A 880 -11.74 -38.35 -17.96
CA ARG A 880 -11.68 -39.72 -18.50
C ARG A 880 -12.80 -40.62 -17.92
N SER A 881 -13.38 -40.29 -16.76
CA SER A 881 -14.48 -41.05 -16.13
C SER A 881 -15.87 -40.72 -16.64
N SER A 882 -16.10 -39.49 -17.14
CA SER A 882 -17.39 -39.08 -17.72
C SER A 882 -17.61 -39.61 -19.14
N ALA A 883 -16.55 -40.03 -19.84
CA ALA A 883 -16.64 -40.57 -21.20
C ALA A 883 -17.45 -41.90 -21.24
N PRO A 884 -18.58 -41.98 -21.97
CA PRO A 884 -19.43 -43.17 -21.95
C PRO A 884 -18.72 -44.41 -22.51
N SER A 885 -18.39 -45.37 -21.64
CA SER A 885 -17.77 -46.63 -22.03
C SER A 885 -18.81 -47.64 -22.53
N HIS A 886 -18.74 -48.02 -23.81
CA HIS A 886 -19.68 -48.92 -24.47
C HIS A 886 -18.99 -50.04 -25.25
N THR A 887 -18.34 -50.95 -24.50
CA THR A 887 -17.83 -52.23 -25.00
C THR A 887 -18.23 -53.38 -24.07
N ARG A 888 -19.38 -54.00 -24.35
CA ARG A 888 -19.73 -55.30 -23.75
C ARG A 888 -18.90 -56.40 -24.42
N SER A 889 -18.21 -57.21 -23.62
CA SER A 889 -17.81 -58.58 -24.01
C SER A 889 -18.08 -59.52 -22.82
N THR A 890 -18.35 -60.80 -23.12
CA THR A 890 -18.96 -61.73 -22.14
C THR A 890 -18.38 -63.14 -22.22
N THR A 891 -17.54 -63.50 -21.25
CA THR A 891 -17.17 -64.88 -20.84
C THR A 891 -16.25 -64.80 -19.59
N SER A 892 -16.01 -65.84 -18.78
CA SER A 892 -16.96 -66.67 -18.00
C SER A 892 -16.18 -67.70 -17.14
N ALA A 893 -16.09 -67.48 -15.83
CA ALA A 893 -15.84 -68.48 -14.76
C ALA A 893 -14.53 -69.31 -14.73
N VAL A 894 -14.29 -69.94 -13.56
CA VAL A 894 -13.20 -70.91 -13.22
C VAL A 894 -11.78 -70.30 -13.13
N GLY A 895 -10.91 -70.64 -12.17
CA GLY A 895 -11.11 -71.39 -10.91
C GLY A 895 -9.82 -71.92 -10.27
N THR A 896 -9.68 -71.75 -8.94
CA THR A 896 -8.80 -72.49 -7.99
C THR A 896 -7.27 -72.58 -8.18
N SER A 897 -6.55 -72.07 -7.16
CA SER A 897 -5.36 -72.65 -6.48
C SER A 897 -4.00 -72.85 -7.22
N GLY A 898 -2.89 -72.61 -6.50
CA GLY A 898 -1.56 -73.15 -6.87
C GLY A 898 -0.37 -72.43 -6.22
N GLY A 899 0.45 -73.15 -5.43
CA GLY A 899 1.52 -72.60 -4.59
C GLY A 899 2.83 -72.12 -5.26
N ARG A 900 3.63 -71.43 -4.44
CA ARG A 900 5.12 -71.29 -4.49
C ARG A 900 5.80 -72.70 -4.39
N PRO A 901 7.14 -72.92 -4.55
CA PRO A 901 8.26 -71.94 -4.37
C PRO A 901 9.58 -72.14 -5.19
N CYS A 902 10.58 -71.27 -4.92
CA CYS A 902 12.05 -71.47 -5.06
C CYS A 902 12.66 -71.64 -6.48
N SER A 903 13.97 -71.50 -6.74
CA SER A 903 15.21 -71.25 -5.93
C SER A 903 16.23 -70.42 -6.74
N SER A 904 16.85 -69.34 -6.22
CA SER A 904 18.24 -69.26 -5.65
C SER A 904 19.32 -70.14 -6.32
N ARG A 905 20.58 -69.71 -6.56
CA ARG A 905 21.44 -68.68 -5.92
C ARG A 905 21.99 -67.67 -6.99
N GLY A 906 23.06 -66.86 -6.86
CA GLY A 906 24.15 -66.70 -5.85
C GLY A 906 25.29 -67.73 -6.00
N PRO A 907 26.33 -67.71 -5.14
CA PRO A 907 26.63 -66.73 -4.08
C PRO A 907 27.38 -65.52 -4.70
N ASP A 908 28.28 -64.74 -4.09
CA ASP A 908 28.94 -64.67 -2.76
C ASP A 908 29.08 -63.14 -2.40
N ASP A 909 29.85 -62.61 -1.43
CA ASP A 909 30.97 -63.12 -0.63
C ASP A 909 30.89 -62.62 0.84
N SER A 910 31.98 -62.06 1.38
CA SER A 910 32.33 -62.01 2.81
C SER A 910 33.25 -60.80 3.12
N THR A 911 33.46 -60.33 4.36
CA THR A 911 32.81 -60.37 5.70
C THR A 911 33.26 -59.08 6.45
N ASP A 912 33.09 -58.74 7.74
CA ASP A 912 32.74 -59.34 9.05
C ASP A 912 32.32 -58.14 9.98
N ARG A 913 32.09 -58.12 11.32
CA ARG A 913 32.14 -59.06 12.46
C ARG A 913 31.21 -58.60 13.62
N CYS A 914 31.02 -59.48 14.60
CA CYS A 914 30.53 -59.30 16.00
C CYS A 914 30.44 -57.87 16.60
N ARG A 915 29.46 -57.51 17.46
CA ARG A 915 29.05 -58.22 18.71
C ARG A 915 27.74 -57.67 19.34
N ARG A 916 27.11 -58.45 20.24
CA ARG A 916 26.03 -58.09 21.23
C ARG A 916 26.67 -57.80 22.63
N PRO A 917 25.98 -57.36 23.74
CA PRO A 917 24.59 -57.72 24.13
C PRO A 917 23.73 -56.81 25.10
N SER A 918 22.42 -57.10 25.14
CA SER A 918 21.50 -57.25 26.32
C SER A 918 21.24 -56.20 27.45
N SER A 919 20.00 -56.28 27.97
CA SER A 919 19.44 -55.80 29.28
C SER A 919 19.15 -54.28 29.37
N GLY A 920 18.07 -53.78 30.01
CA GLY A 920 16.94 -54.34 30.79
C GLY A 920 16.07 -53.16 31.35
N ALA A 921 14.98 -53.30 32.14
CA ALA A 921 14.11 -54.40 32.57
C ALA A 921 12.85 -53.84 33.33
N VAL A 922 12.05 -54.69 34.01
CA VAL A 922 11.05 -54.37 35.08
C VAL A 922 9.67 -53.76 34.69
N SER A 923 8.62 -54.54 34.97
CA SER A 923 7.26 -54.13 35.41
C SER A 923 7.08 -54.69 36.86
N PRO A 924 5.95 -54.60 37.62
CA PRO A 924 4.58 -54.15 37.27
C PRO A 924 3.80 -53.37 38.39
N GLY A 925 2.49 -53.14 38.17
CA GLY A 925 1.48 -52.73 39.17
C GLY A 925 0.29 -52.05 38.47
N ALA A 926 -0.95 -52.56 38.36
CA ALA A 926 -1.88 -53.20 39.33
C ALA A 926 -2.48 -52.18 40.34
N ASN A 927 -3.79 -52.10 40.59
CA ASN A 927 -4.89 -53.00 40.21
C ASN A 927 -6.31 -52.36 40.35
N ALA A 928 -7.33 -52.96 39.70
CA ALA A 928 -8.76 -53.03 40.11
C ALA A 928 -9.64 -51.74 40.20
N THR A 929 -10.98 -51.75 39.97
CA THR A 929 -11.93 -52.71 39.34
C THR A 929 -13.31 -52.08 39.04
N ALA A 930 -13.84 -52.32 37.82
CA ALA A 930 -15.27 -52.60 37.47
C ALA A 930 -16.38 -51.56 37.85
N ARG A 931 -17.66 -51.59 37.37
CA ARG A 931 -18.57 -52.58 36.71
C ARG A 931 -19.48 -51.86 35.67
N SER A 932 -19.67 -52.34 34.43
CA SER A 932 -20.81 -53.16 33.90
C SER A 932 -22.25 -52.67 34.21
N CYS A 933 -23.25 -52.63 33.32
CA CYS A 933 -23.37 -53.04 31.90
C CYS A 933 -24.68 -52.51 31.21
N PHE A 934 -24.82 -52.73 29.89
CA PHE A 934 -26.01 -52.63 28.99
C PHE A 934 -27.21 -53.53 29.43
N PRO A 935 -28.47 -53.50 28.85
CA PRO A 935 -28.81 -53.19 27.44
C PRO A 935 -30.19 -52.56 27.03
N VAL A 936 -30.24 -52.30 25.71
CA VAL A 936 -31.31 -51.97 24.72
C VAL A 936 -32.66 -52.76 24.79
N ILE A 937 -33.81 -52.16 24.37
CA ILE A 937 -34.80 -52.67 23.34
C ILE A 937 -36.23 -52.02 23.36
N ARG A 938 -36.67 -51.54 22.17
CA ARG A 938 -38.03 -51.35 21.54
C ARG A 938 -39.35 -51.45 22.35
N ARG A 939 -40.34 -50.58 22.02
CA ARG A 939 -41.64 -50.94 21.34
C ARG A 939 -42.48 -49.73 20.82
N ARG A 940 -43.69 -49.98 20.28
CA ARG A 940 -44.53 -49.08 19.42
C ARG A 940 -45.94 -48.78 20.02
N SER A 941 -46.62 -47.74 19.49
CA SER A 941 -48.10 -47.60 19.26
C SER A 941 -49.01 -47.32 20.49
N ARG A 942 -50.24 -46.72 20.42
CA ARG A 942 -51.08 -46.16 19.32
C ARG A 942 -52.24 -45.24 19.85
N THR A 943 -52.87 -44.43 18.96
CA THR A 943 -54.31 -43.96 18.91
C THR A 943 -54.97 -43.04 19.99
N SER A 944 -55.22 -41.75 19.62
CA SER A 944 -56.53 -41.04 19.40
C SER A 944 -57.62 -40.92 20.51
N PRO A 945 -58.70 -40.09 20.42
CA PRO A 945 -59.24 -39.34 19.25
C PRO A 945 -59.83 -37.90 19.44
N PHE A 946 -60.22 -37.29 18.30
CA PHE A 946 -61.10 -36.11 18.08
C PHE A 946 -60.54 -34.70 18.43
N SER A 947 -61.07 -33.56 17.95
CA SER A 947 -61.75 -33.11 16.68
C SER A 947 -61.92 -31.57 16.73
N THR A 948 -62.33 -30.77 15.72
CA THR A 948 -62.72 -30.94 14.29
C THR A 948 -61.71 -30.22 13.37
N GLY A 949 -61.94 -29.38 12.33
CA GLY A 949 -63.15 -28.85 11.63
C GLY A 949 -62.78 -27.92 10.45
N SER A 950 -63.72 -27.63 9.51
CA SER A 950 -63.53 -26.83 8.26
C SER A 950 -64.92 -26.46 7.65
N PRO A 951 -65.10 -25.76 6.48
CA PRO A 951 -64.13 -25.15 5.51
C PRO A 951 -64.51 -23.72 4.97
N GLY A 952 -63.71 -23.14 4.05
CA GLY A 952 -64.17 -22.08 3.10
C GLY A 952 -63.16 -20.95 2.74
N PRO A 953 -62.88 -20.64 1.44
CA PRO A 953 -61.86 -19.63 1.06
C PRO A 953 -62.34 -18.50 0.09
N ARG A 954 -61.54 -17.40 -0.06
CA ARG A 954 -61.06 -16.79 -1.37
C ARG A 954 -60.54 -15.31 -1.36
N THR A 955 -59.28 -15.14 -1.80
CA THR A 955 -58.71 -14.17 -2.81
C THR A 955 -58.85 -12.63 -2.76
N CYS A 956 -57.67 -11.96 -2.78
CA CYS A 956 -57.16 -10.97 -3.78
C CYS A 956 -57.30 -9.42 -3.66
N ARG A 957 -56.20 -8.77 -4.12
CA ARG A 957 -55.97 -7.36 -4.59
C ARG A 957 -55.89 -6.26 -3.52
N CYS A 958 -54.85 -5.42 -3.48
CA CYS A 958 -54.42 -4.33 -4.40
C CYS A 958 -55.45 -3.17 -4.40
N ASP A 959 -55.09 -1.89 -4.24
CA ASP A 959 -54.07 -1.17 -5.03
C ASP A 959 -53.45 0.09 -4.35
N THR A 960 -52.55 0.75 -5.09
CA THR A 960 -51.84 2.05 -4.95
C THR A 960 -52.52 3.25 -4.23
N GLY A 961 -51.70 4.20 -3.74
CA GLY A 961 -52.18 5.50 -3.21
C GLY A 961 -51.11 6.51 -2.75
N THR A 962 -50.33 7.11 -3.66
CA THR A 962 -49.36 8.18 -3.31
C THR A 962 -50.02 9.55 -3.14
N ARG A 963 -49.50 10.41 -2.23
CA ARG A 963 -48.87 11.72 -2.60
C ARG A 963 -48.37 12.58 -1.42
N ARG A 964 -47.30 13.33 -1.70
CA ARG A 964 -46.69 14.39 -0.88
C ARG A 964 -47.55 15.66 -0.84
N ARG A 965 -47.52 16.41 0.28
CA ARG A 965 -47.16 17.86 0.41
C ARG A 965 -47.35 18.28 1.89
N CYS A 966 -46.46 18.96 2.64
CA CYS A 966 -45.31 19.86 2.43
C CYS A 966 -45.63 21.35 2.73
N ARG A 967 -44.82 21.98 3.61
CA ARG A 967 -44.87 23.39 4.12
C ARG A 967 -46.03 23.64 5.12
N VAL A 968 -45.97 24.62 6.04
CA VAL A 968 -45.23 25.90 6.09
C VAL A 968 -44.56 26.16 7.46
N ARG A 969 -43.40 26.84 7.48
CA ARG A 969 -42.76 27.41 8.69
C ARG A 969 -43.41 28.75 9.09
N CYS A 970 -43.44 29.06 10.38
CA CYS A 970 -43.36 30.45 10.86
C CYS A 970 -42.38 30.50 12.06
N CYS A 971 -41.56 31.55 12.12
CA CYS A 971 -40.57 31.77 13.17
C CYS A 971 -40.78 33.14 13.81
N SER A 972 -40.60 33.22 15.13
CA SER A 972 -40.44 34.46 15.92
C SER A 972 -39.89 34.04 17.30
N SER A 973 -38.60 34.27 17.60
CA SER A 973 -38.07 35.44 18.33
C SER A 973 -38.26 35.36 19.85
N ASP A 974 -37.32 35.71 20.74
CA ASP A 974 -35.89 36.09 20.65
C ASP A 974 -35.32 36.15 22.11
N ARG A 975 -33.98 36.14 22.29
CA ARG A 975 -33.20 36.40 23.56
C ARG A 975 -33.30 35.30 24.65
N ARG A 976 -32.22 34.79 25.29
CA ARG A 976 -31.10 35.38 26.08
C ARG A 976 -31.62 36.23 27.26
N GLY A 977 -31.33 36.03 28.56
CA GLY A 977 -30.46 35.18 29.40
C GLY A 977 -30.31 35.89 30.79
N PRO A 978 -29.45 35.50 31.77
CA PRO A 978 -28.72 34.25 32.04
C PRO A 978 -28.80 33.75 33.53
N GLU A 979 -28.11 32.64 33.83
CA GLU A 979 -27.33 32.30 35.06
C GLU A 979 -27.90 32.10 36.50
N ILE A 980 -27.32 31.04 37.14
CA ILE A 980 -27.01 30.80 38.57
C ILE A 980 -28.14 30.50 39.60
N GLY A 981 -27.93 29.42 40.38
CA GLY A 981 -28.52 29.20 41.71
C GLY A 981 -29.43 27.97 41.83
N GLY A 982 -28.96 26.90 42.49
CA GLY A 982 -29.74 25.66 42.71
C GLY A 982 -30.14 25.44 44.18
N PHE A 983 -30.98 24.41 44.43
CA PHE A 983 -31.28 23.89 45.77
C PHE A 983 -31.67 22.39 45.73
N ASP A 984 -30.95 21.60 46.52
CA ASP A 984 -31.34 20.44 47.36
C ASP A 984 -32.80 19.94 47.41
N SER A 985 -33.13 18.67 47.71
CA SER A 985 -32.31 17.45 47.99
C SER A 985 -33.19 16.19 48.19
N ILE A 986 -32.58 15.08 48.65
CA ILE A 986 -33.15 13.86 49.29
C ILE A 986 -33.75 12.78 48.37
N ASN A 987 -32.96 11.71 48.14
CA ASN A 987 -33.20 10.46 48.88
C ASN A 987 -31.97 9.53 48.89
N THR A 988 -31.74 8.80 49.98
CA THR A 988 -30.62 7.84 50.14
C THR A 988 -31.00 6.82 51.23
N PRO A 989 -30.50 5.58 51.16
CA PRO A 989 -29.56 5.13 52.19
C PRO A 989 -28.45 4.19 51.64
N VAL A 990 -27.31 3.93 52.25
CA VAL A 990 -26.43 4.53 53.29
C VAL A 990 -25.48 3.40 53.72
N SER A 991 -24.18 3.66 53.78
CA SER A 991 -23.24 2.95 54.66
C SER A 991 -21.95 3.76 54.80
N MET A 992 -21.74 4.38 55.97
CA MET A 992 -20.46 5.00 56.39
C MET A 992 -19.60 3.91 57.09
N ASP A 993 -18.33 4.10 57.47
CA ASP A 993 -17.82 5.06 58.49
C ASP A 993 -16.38 5.55 58.25
N LEU A 994 -15.98 6.56 59.02
CA LEU A 994 -14.76 7.35 58.84
C LEU A 994 -13.66 7.08 59.89
N LEU A 995 -12.43 7.22 59.40
CA LEU A 995 -11.17 7.64 60.06
C LEU A 995 -11.14 7.89 61.58
N SER A 996 -10.07 7.41 62.21
CA SER A 996 -9.36 8.14 63.29
C SER A 996 -7.88 7.76 63.32
N CYS A 997 -7.00 8.76 63.25
CA CYS A 997 -5.54 8.68 63.46
C CYS A 997 -5.22 8.68 64.98
N PRO A 998 -4.00 8.35 65.44
CA PRO A 998 -2.79 9.16 65.17
C PRO A 998 -1.86 8.61 64.09
#